data_AF-A0A3B8NTB1-F1
#
_entry.id   AF-A0A3B8NTB1-F1
#
_cell.length_a   1.000
_cell.length_b   1.000
_cell.length_c   1.000
_cell.angle_alpha   90.00
_cell.angle_beta   90.00
_cell.angle_gamma   90.00
#
_symmetry.space_group_name_H-M   'P 1'
#
loop_
_entity.id
_entity.type
_entity.pdbx_description
1 polymer ?
#
loop_
_entity_poly.entity_id
_entity_poly.type
_entity_poly.pdbx_seq_one_letter_code
_entity_poly.pdbx_strand_id
1 'polypeptide(L)'
;MALSPALKGQAMQLPDVKTYAKIPQILDVPNLIQSQIQSWDWLTAEGLIEVYQEISPIADYTGKKYELHFLEHYFREPKYSPQESKEREITYSQPLYVKTRLVMKETGEIKEQEIFMGDIPMMTNNGTFIINGAERVVVSQLVRSPGIYFVLERNAVTNRNLCFAKLIPSRGAWLEFETSSKDILSVKVDRKRKVSASTFLRALGVSDDDEMLALFSDIDNDENHRYMETTIEKDPVLDPKDLNFKEEDLRSLWEWLHEDKEYDVEAARRIAAAQIEFYRRLRPGEPPSLENSRTLIRNLFFGARRYDLGRVGRYKLNRRLGQAGNNDLMTLTIEDIISVIRTMIRINQGEGHPDDIDHLGNRRVRAVGELVQNQVRVGLLRMERMVKEKMTLVDPEVAAPQGLVNIRPVVASVREFFGGSQLSQFMDQTNPLAELTHKRRLSALGPGGLSRERAGFDVRDVHFSHYGRICPIETPEGPNIGLLSSLASYARINPYGFIESPYRKVFNTLPNDSDDLKGRTVTEAILDGDGKTIVGKGRAIGANKINAIKALPNGTEIHVLPFVAQGDENVIYLSADQEEDYRVAQANADLDHLNQFIQDRVELRVGENYIQEPADLIDYMDVSPMQIMSVSAALIPFLEHDDANRALMGSNMQRQAVPLLRAQAPVVGTGIESRVARDSGQLVTSEIDGVVTSVSGREIIVTDENGEEFAHPLIKFSRTNQGTCFDQRPIATKGDVVEVGSVLADSSSTDHGELALGQNVLVAFMSWEGYNYEDAIIVSERLYRDDYFTSIHIEKHEMEARETKLGPEEITRDIPNVGETSLRDLDERGIIRVGADVGPGDILVGKVTPKGETELTAEEKLLRAIFGEKSRDVKDTSLRVPHGERGKVIDVKVLTRENRDDLSPGVNEAVRVWIAQTRKISVGDKMAGRHGNKGVVARILPEEDMPYLADGTPVDIILNPIGVPSRMNLGQVLETHLGWAARGLNFRANTPVFDGAGDSSIEDALARVWFTEQAGASHMGPVDGTPEVDYPQVDRWLEEKGYNPREIFDESNIGAAREACLRMWLTDEAGVDTKGMTLEDMHEAALGVHREKRIAPPTFGKFELSDGRTGENFDQLVTVGNIYILKLIHLVEDKIHARSTGPYSMITQQPLGGKAQFGGQRFGEMEVWALEAYSAAYNLQEVLTVKSDDVAGRVKTYEAIVKGEPIGQPGVPESFNVLLKELQSLGLAVELLNEEQRPPLTQGITDESDLFQALETI
;
A
#
# COMPACT_ATOMS: atom_id res chain seq x y z
N MET A 1 20.44 16.98 -31.00
CA MET A 1 20.62 16.42 -32.36
C MET A 1 20.57 17.55 -33.37
N ALA A 2 21.56 17.70 -34.26
CA ALA A 2 21.47 18.61 -35.39
C ALA A 2 20.75 17.90 -36.55
N LEU A 3 19.60 18.44 -36.96
CA LEU A 3 18.73 17.85 -37.99
C LEU A 3 19.44 17.68 -39.34
N SER A 4 19.23 16.51 -39.95
CA SER A 4 19.65 16.20 -41.32
C SER A 4 18.99 17.14 -42.34
N PRO A 5 19.70 17.59 -43.41
CA PRO A 5 19.14 18.44 -44.46
C PRO A 5 18.02 17.81 -45.31
N ALA A 6 17.63 16.55 -45.04
CA ALA A 6 16.69 15.76 -45.84
C ALA A 6 15.19 16.10 -45.59
N LEU A 7 14.86 16.90 -44.57
CA LEU A 7 13.47 17.24 -44.19
C LEU A 7 12.87 18.46 -44.93
N LYS A 8 13.36 18.80 -46.12
CA LYS A 8 12.93 20.02 -46.85
C LYS A 8 11.52 19.96 -47.49
N GLY A 9 10.65 19.02 -47.12
CA GLY A 9 9.34 18.85 -47.77
C GLY A 9 8.22 18.15 -46.99
N GLN A 10 8.33 17.92 -45.68
CA GLN A 10 7.20 17.44 -44.87
C GLN A 10 6.50 18.63 -44.19
N ALA A 11 5.16 18.62 -44.20
CA ALA A 11 4.35 19.58 -43.45
C ALA A 11 4.65 19.45 -41.94
N MET A 12 4.75 20.58 -41.23
CA MET A 12 5.02 20.64 -39.78
C MET A 12 3.77 20.27 -38.98
N GLN A 13 3.47 18.97 -38.89
CA GLN A 13 2.43 18.47 -37.98
C GLN A 13 3.06 18.10 -36.63
N LEU A 14 2.40 18.49 -35.53
CA LEU A 14 2.81 18.06 -34.18
C LEU A 14 2.57 16.54 -33.99
N PRO A 15 3.36 15.86 -33.15
CA PRO A 15 3.14 14.45 -32.86
C PRO A 15 1.84 14.24 -32.09
N ASP A 16 1.20 13.08 -32.25
CA ASP A 16 -0.03 12.71 -31.53
C ASP A 16 0.17 12.71 -30.00
N VAL A 17 1.37 12.35 -29.54
CA VAL A 17 1.81 12.46 -28.15
C VAL A 17 3.14 13.21 -28.10
N LYS A 18 3.17 14.32 -27.37
CA LYS A 18 4.34 15.15 -27.15
C LYS A 18 4.87 14.96 -25.73
N THR A 19 6.12 14.53 -25.60
CA THR A 19 6.82 14.50 -24.31
C THR A 19 7.62 15.77 -24.08
N TYR A 20 7.55 16.31 -22.86
CA TYR A 20 8.35 17.45 -22.42
C TYR A 20 9.61 17.04 -21.64
N ALA A 21 9.83 15.74 -21.45
CA ALA A 21 11.00 15.18 -20.78
C ALA A 21 12.30 15.60 -21.48
N LYS A 22 13.27 16.11 -20.72
CA LYS A 22 14.62 16.42 -21.22
C LYS A 22 15.62 15.33 -20.85
N ILE A 23 15.37 14.62 -19.76
CA ILE A 23 16.22 13.54 -19.27
C ILE A 23 15.89 12.28 -20.09
N PRO A 24 16.90 11.62 -20.69
CA PRO A 24 16.67 10.39 -21.44
C PRO A 24 16.18 9.29 -20.50
N GLN A 25 15.16 8.55 -20.94
CA GLN A 25 14.74 7.33 -20.26
C GLN A 25 15.81 6.25 -20.45
N ILE A 26 16.63 6.04 -19.41
CA ILE A 26 17.73 5.07 -19.43
C ILE A 26 17.19 3.66 -19.20
N LEU A 27 16.41 3.50 -18.14
CA LEU A 27 15.85 2.23 -17.68
C LEU A 27 14.33 2.31 -17.69
N ASP A 28 13.68 1.26 -18.18
CA ASP A 28 12.22 1.14 -18.07
C ASP A 28 11.77 0.85 -16.64
N VAL A 29 10.61 1.39 -16.27
CA VAL A 29 9.97 1.08 -14.99
C VAL A 29 9.85 -0.46 -14.86
N PRO A 30 10.32 -1.08 -13.78
CA PRO A 30 10.24 -2.53 -13.62
C PRO A 30 8.78 -2.98 -13.49
N ASN A 31 8.55 -4.29 -13.64
CA ASN A 31 7.21 -4.84 -13.40
C ASN A 31 6.78 -4.55 -11.95
N LEU A 32 5.70 -3.78 -11.83
CA LEU A 32 5.25 -3.20 -10.58
C LEU A 32 4.71 -4.24 -9.58
N ILE A 33 4.44 -5.47 -10.01
CA ILE A 33 4.03 -6.60 -9.14
C ILE A 33 5.11 -7.68 -9.00
N GLN A 34 6.28 -7.50 -9.61
CA GLN A 34 7.35 -8.50 -9.68
C GLN A 34 7.77 -9.02 -8.31
N SER A 35 7.90 -8.16 -7.29
CA SER A 35 8.31 -8.56 -5.95
C SER A 35 7.33 -9.53 -5.28
N GLN A 36 6.01 -9.41 -5.56
CA GLN A 36 4.99 -10.33 -5.04
C GLN A 36 5.13 -11.71 -5.69
N ILE A 37 5.26 -11.73 -7.03
CA ILE A 37 5.39 -12.96 -7.83
C ILE A 37 6.67 -13.71 -7.45
N GLN A 38 7.83 -13.04 -7.51
CA GLN A 38 9.12 -13.64 -7.17
C GLN A 38 9.16 -14.19 -5.75
N SER A 39 8.52 -13.51 -4.79
CA SER A 39 8.46 -14.00 -3.42
C SER A 39 7.64 -15.28 -3.28
N TRP A 40 6.56 -15.41 -4.05
CA TRP A 40 5.72 -16.61 -4.06
C TRP A 40 6.39 -17.78 -4.80
N ASP A 41 7.02 -17.50 -5.93
CA ASP A 41 7.79 -18.50 -6.69
C ASP A 41 8.91 -19.07 -5.83
N TRP A 42 9.66 -18.21 -5.12
CA TRP A 42 10.66 -18.65 -4.15
C TRP A 42 10.09 -19.54 -3.05
N LEU A 43 8.91 -19.23 -2.49
CA LEU A 43 8.28 -20.05 -1.45
C LEU A 43 7.99 -21.46 -1.97
N THR A 44 7.42 -21.57 -3.17
CA THR A 44 6.99 -22.84 -3.76
C THR A 44 8.18 -23.71 -4.20
N ALA A 45 9.26 -23.10 -4.67
CA ALA A 45 10.48 -23.78 -5.11
C ALA A 45 11.43 -24.14 -3.94
N GLU A 46 11.83 -23.17 -3.13
CA GLU A 46 12.88 -23.33 -2.11
C GLU A 46 12.36 -23.19 -0.68
N GLY A 47 11.49 -22.21 -0.42
CA GLY A 47 11.10 -21.83 0.93
C GLY A 47 10.42 -22.96 1.72
N LEU A 48 9.59 -23.79 1.08
CA LEU A 48 8.99 -24.96 1.73
C LEU A 48 10.01 -26.06 2.07
N ILE A 49 11.02 -26.24 1.22
CA ILE A 49 12.09 -27.23 1.44
C ILE A 49 12.87 -26.89 2.71
N GLU A 50 13.21 -25.62 2.89
CA GLU A 50 13.91 -25.14 4.09
C GLU A 50 13.13 -25.50 5.36
N VAL A 51 11.81 -25.26 5.38
CA VAL A 51 10.98 -25.56 6.56
C VAL A 51 10.87 -27.06 6.83
N TYR A 52 10.79 -27.90 5.79
CA TYR A 52 10.79 -29.36 5.97
C TYR A 52 12.14 -29.86 6.50
N GLN A 53 13.25 -29.31 6.03
CA GLN A 53 14.59 -29.64 6.52
C GLN A 53 14.80 -29.19 7.97
N GLU A 54 14.20 -28.07 8.40
CA GLU A 54 14.28 -27.61 9.80
C GLU A 54 13.69 -28.62 10.80
N ILE A 55 12.59 -29.29 10.43
CA ILE A 55 11.88 -30.24 11.31
C ILE A 55 12.35 -31.69 11.13
N SER A 56 12.93 -32.02 9.97
CA SER A 56 13.35 -33.37 9.62
C SER A 56 14.78 -33.67 10.07
N PRO A 57 15.08 -34.84 10.68
CA PRO A 57 14.15 -35.89 11.06
C PRO A 57 13.35 -35.56 12.33
N ILE A 58 12.12 -36.06 12.37
CA ILE A 58 11.32 -36.12 13.59
C ILE A 58 11.63 -37.46 14.27
N ALA A 59 12.38 -37.40 15.36
CA ALA A 59 12.66 -38.55 16.22
C ALA A 59 11.66 -38.63 17.38
N ASP A 60 11.40 -39.85 17.86
CA ASP A 60 10.59 -40.10 19.06
C ASP A 60 11.25 -39.52 20.34
N TYR A 61 10.51 -39.43 21.46
CA TYR A 61 11.06 -38.84 22.70
C TYR A 61 12.31 -39.56 23.22
N THR A 62 12.49 -40.86 22.91
CA THR A 62 13.68 -41.61 23.30
C THR A 62 14.79 -41.56 22.25
N GLY A 63 14.46 -41.16 21.01
CA GLY A 63 15.36 -41.09 19.84
C GLY A 63 15.81 -42.45 19.30
N LYS A 64 15.27 -43.56 19.84
CA LYS A 64 15.76 -44.92 19.61
C LYS A 64 14.80 -45.78 18.78
N LYS A 65 13.53 -45.39 18.61
CA LYS A 65 12.52 -46.26 17.98
C LYS A 65 12.20 -45.86 16.55
N TYR A 66 11.85 -44.59 16.33
CA TYR A 66 11.35 -44.11 15.05
C TYR A 66 12.04 -42.83 14.62
N GLU A 67 12.28 -42.71 13.31
CA GLU A 67 12.63 -41.45 12.64
C GLU A 67 11.75 -41.25 11.42
N LEU A 68 11.05 -40.11 11.37
CA LEU A 68 10.28 -39.71 10.20
C LEU A 68 11.02 -38.61 9.44
N HIS A 69 11.24 -38.86 8.15
CA HIS A 69 11.88 -37.94 7.21
C HIS A 69 10.88 -37.38 6.21
N PHE A 70 11.00 -36.09 5.90
CA PHE A 70 10.33 -35.46 4.77
C PHE A 70 11.35 -35.40 3.62
N LEU A 71 10.97 -35.91 2.45
CA LEU A 71 11.88 -36.02 1.30
C LEU A 71 11.64 -34.89 0.31
N GLU A 72 10.58 -34.97 -0.49
CA GLU A 72 10.24 -34.00 -1.53
C GLU A 72 8.76 -33.61 -1.46
N HIS A 73 8.44 -32.38 -1.86
CA HIS A 73 7.08 -31.88 -2.00
C HIS A 73 6.76 -31.57 -3.46
N TYR A 74 5.50 -31.73 -3.84
CA TYR A 74 5.01 -31.29 -5.14
C TYR A 74 3.54 -30.89 -5.06
N PHE A 75 3.13 -29.96 -5.93
CA PHE A 75 1.75 -29.55 -6.08
C PHE A 75 1.09 -30.31 -7.22
N ARG A 76 -0.17 -30.71 -7.05
CA ARG A 76 -0.99 -31.24 -8.15
C ARG A 76 -1.79 -30.11 -8.79
N GLU A 77 -2.30 -30.37 -9.99
CA GLU A 77 -3.12 -29.41 -10.72
C GLU A 77 -4.32 -28.91 -9.88
N PRO A 78 -4.65 -27.61 -9.99
CA PRO A 78 -5.78 -27.05 -9.29
C PRO A 78 -7.08 -27.62 -9.83
N LYS A 79 -8.07 -27.79 -8.95
CA LYS A 79 -9.39 -28.33 -9.35
C LYS A 79 -10.19 -27.37 -10.23
N TYR A 80 -9.96 -26.07 -10.07
CA TYR A 80 -10.69 -24.99 -10.71
C TYR A 80 -9.74 -23.86 -11.07
N SER A 81 -10.06 -23.13 -12.14
CA SER A 81 -9.36 -21.89 -12.49
C SER A 81 -9.65 -20.77 -11.47
N PRO A 82 -8.85 -19.69 -11.46
CA PRO A 82 -9.14 -18.51 -10.64
C PRO A 82 -10.55 -17.94 -10.88
N GLN A 83 -10.96 -17.81 -12.14
CA GLN A 83 -12.27 -17.25 -12.49
C GLN A 83 -13.42 -18.14 -11.99
N GLU A 84 -13.34 -19.45 -12.21
CA GLU A 84 -14.34 -20.40 -11.68
C GLU A 84 -14.37 -20.39 -10.16
N SER A 85 -13.22 -20.18 -9.50
CA SER A 85 -13.14 -20.11 -8.04
C SER A 85 -13.88 -18.89 -7.49
N LYS A 86 -13.82 -17.73 -8.17
CA LYS A 86 -14.63 -16.56 -7.83
C LYS A 86 -16.11 -16.84 -8.03
N GLU A 87 -16.48 -17.41 -9.18
CA GLU A 87 -17.87 -17.65 -9.54
C GLU A 87 -18.58 -18.66 -8.64
N ARG A 88 -17.84 -19.67 -8.16
CA ARG A 88 -18.31 -20.70 -7.22
C ARG A 88 -18.11 -20.31 -5.75
N GLU A 89 -17.50 -19.17 -5.50
CA GLU A 89 -17.15 -18.66 -4.16
C GLU A 89 -16.29 -19.60 -3.31
N ILE A 90 -15.37 -20.31 -3.97
CA ILE A 90 -14.42 -21.21 -3.32
C ILE A 90 -13.02 -20.58 -3.29
N THR A 91 -12.10 -21.22 -2.58
CA THR A 91 -10.70 -20.79 -2.51
C THR A 91 -9.90 -21.39 -3.66
N TYR A 92 -9.23 -20.54 -4.46
CA TYR A 92 -8.29 -21.00 -5.48
C TYR A 92 -7.06 -21.61 -4.80
N SER A 93 -6.88 -22.91 -4.95
CA SER A 93 -5.86 -23.67 -4.22
C SER A 93 -5.36 -24.87 -5.02
N GLN A 94 -4.15 -25.29 -4.71
CA GLN A 94 -3.55 -26.51 -5.26
C GLN A 94 -3.32 -27.55 -4.15
N PRO A 95 -3.60 -28.84 -4.40
CA PRO A 95 -3.31 -29.91 -3.46
C PRO A 95 -1.79 -30.12 -3.29
N LEU A 96 -1.27 -29.99 -2.06
CA LEU A 96 0.13 -30.24 -1.73
C LEU A 96 0.35 -31.69 -1.26
N TYR A 97 1.31 -32.39 -1.87
CA TYR A 97 1.74 -33.72 -1.47
C TYR A 97 3.20 -33.72 -1.06
N VAL A 98 3.54 -34.53 -0.06
CA VAL A 98 4.91 -34.70 0.43
C VAL A 98 5.26 -36.18 0.55
N LYS A 99 6.40 -36.58 -0.02
CA LYS A 99 6.96 -37.90 0.17
C LYS A 99 7.62 -37.99 1.54
N THR A 100 7.22 -38.99 2.31
CA THR A 100 7.71 -39.21 3.66
C THR A 100 8.30 -40.59 3.81
N ARG A 101 9.34 -40.71 4.64
CA ARG A 101 10.02 -41.98 4.94
C ARG A 101 10.03 -42.19 6.45
N LEU A 102 9.41 -43.25 6.92
CA LEU A 102 9.50 -43.71 8.31
C LEU A 102 10.57 -44.80 8.41
N VAL A 103 11.60 -44.56 9.21
CA VAL A 103 12.66 -45.51 9.54
C VAL A 103 12.41 -46.08 10.94
N MET A 104 12.27 -47.39 11.04
CA MET A 104 12.19 -48.10 12.31
C MET A 104 13.60 -48.51 12.73
N LYS A 105 14.16 -47.87 13.75
CA LYS A 105 15.56 -48.11 14.15
C LYS A 105 15.81 -49.49 14.75
N GLU A 106 14.80 -50.09 15.38
CA GLU A 106 14.91 -51.41 16.01
C GLU A 106 14.90 -52.55 14.97
N THR A 107 14.12 -52.43 13.90
CA THR A 107 13.97 -53.48 12.87
C THR A 107 14.76 -53.19 11.60
N GLY A 108 15.16 -51.94 11.37
CA GLY A 108 15.75 -51.46 10.11
C GLY A 108 14.74 -51.31 8.97
N GLU A 109 13.44 -51.51 9.22
CA GLU A 109 12.39 -51.40 8.20
C GLU A 109 12.16 -49.93 7.79
N ILE A 110 12.07 -49.70 6.48
CA ILE A 110 11.82 -48.38 5.89
C ILE A 110 10.48 -48.40 5.16
N LYS A 111 9.56 -47.52 5.55
CA LYS A 111 8.27 -47.34 4.88
C LYS A 111 8.19 -45.96 4.26
N GLU A 112 8.08 -45.91 2.94
CA GLU A 112 7.89 -44.65 2.18
C GLU A 112 6.45 -44.52 1.71
N GLN A 113 5.86 -43.34 1.92
CA GLN A 113 4.49 -43.04 1.50
C GLN A 113 4.35 -41.56 1.12
N GLU A 114 3.47 -41.28 0.16
CA GLU A 114 3.04 -39.93 -0.18
C GLU A 114 1.88 -39.51 0.72
N ILE A 115 2.00 -38.34 1.35
CA ILE A 115 0.97 -37.81 2.25
C ILE A 115 0.44 -36.50 1.67
N PHE A 116 -0.88 -36.40 1.58
CA PHE A 116 -1.56 -35.14 1.27
C PHE A 116 -1.45 -34.20 2.46
N MET A 117 -0.84 -33.03 2.28
CA MET A 117 -0.60 -32.03 3.33
C MET A 117 -1.69 -30.95 3.44
N GLY A 118 -2.63 -30.93 2.50
CA GLY A 118 -3.73 -29.95 2.46
C GLY A 118 -3.79 -29.19 1.13
N ASP A 119 -4.89 -28.48 0.93
CA ASP A 119 -5.05 -27.55 -0.17
C ASP A 119 -4.43 -26.20 0.24
N ILE A 120 -3.40 -25.75 -0.48
CA ILE A 120 -2.71 -24.50 -0.21
C ILE A 120 -3.27 -23.43 -1.15
N PRO A 121 -3.73 -22.26 -0.63
CA PRO A 121 -4.14 -21.15 -1.48
C PRO A 121 -3.02 -20.71 -2.41
N MET A 122 -3.32 -20.56 -3.70
CA MET A 122 -2.33 -20.20 -4.71
C MET A 122 -2.48 -18.75 -5.16
N MET A 123 -1.35 -18.14 -5.50
CA MET A 123 -1.31 -16.79 -6.08
C MET A 123 -1.76 -16.84 -7.55
N THR A 124 -2.53 -15.84 -7.98
CA THR A 124 -2.89 -15.62 -9.39
C THR A 124 -1.74 -14.95 -10.14
N ASN A 125 -1.76 -14.96 -11.48
CA ASN A 125 -0.77 -14.25 -12.30
C ASN A 125 -0.73 -12.73 -12.01
N ASN A 126 -1.79 -12.17 -11.43
CA ASN A 126 -1.91 -10.76 -11.07
C ASN A 126 -1.38 -10.46 -9.66
N GLY A 127 -0.80 -11.42 -8.94
CA GLY A 127 -0.26 -11.20 -7.59
C GLY A 127 -1.33 -11.14 -6.48
N THR A 128 -2.49 -11.75 -6.69
CA THR A 128 -3.62 -11.78 -5.72
C THR A 128 -3.93 -13.21 -5.29
N PHE A 129 -4.79 -13.38 -4.28
CA PHE A 129 -5.31 -14.67 -3.83
C PHE A 129 -6.84 -14.66 -3.84
N ILE A 130 -7.47 -15.76 -4.20
CA ILE A 130 -8.93 -15.92 -4.12
C ILE A 130 -9.25 -16.81 -2.93
N ILE A 131 -9.87 -16.23 -1.91
CA ILE A 131 -10.23 -16.92 -0.67
C ILE A 131 -11.74 -16.80 -0.47
N ASN A 132 -12.43 -17.94 -0.54
CA ASN A 132 -13.90 -18.02 -0.45
C ASN A 132 -14.60 -17.05 -1.43
N GLY A 133 -14.18 -17.06 -2.70
CA GLY A 133 -14.76 -16.20 -3.75
C GLY A 133 -14.30 -14.74 -3.78
N ALA A 134 -13.69 -14.25 -2.70
CA ALA A 134 -13.23 -12.86 -2.63
C ALA A 134 -11.73 -12.77 -2.93
N GLU A 135 -11.36 -11.77 -3.73
CA GLU A 135 -9.94 -11.47 -3.94
C GLU A 135 -9.33 -10.76 -2.74
N ARG A 136 -8.13 -11.20 -2.39
CA ARG A 136 -7.33 -10.71 -1.29
C ARG A 136 -5.91 -10.45 -1.74
N VAL A 137 -5.25 -9.57 -1.02
CA VAL A 137 -3.82 -9.28 -1.17
C VAL A 137 -3.12 -9.47 0.17
N VAL A 138 -1.92 -10.03 0.12
CA VAL A 138 -1.05 -10.12 1.28
C VAL A 138 -0.09 -8.94 1.24
N VAL A 139 -0.31 -7.98 2.14
CA VAL A 139 0.49 -6.76 2.24
C VAL A 139 1.85 -7.10 2.84
N SER A 140 2.93 -6.63 2.19
CA SER A 140 4.29 -6.85 2.67
C SER A 140 4.55 -6.09 3.97
N GLN A 141 5.34 -6.66 4.87
CA GLN A 141 5.55 -6.10 6.20
C GLN A 141 6.93 -5.48 6.37
N LEU A 142 7.03 -4.23 6.83
CA LEU A 142 8.30 -3.56 7.12
C LEU A 142 8.66 -3.70 8.60
N VAL A 143 9.64 -4.55 8.91
CA VAL A 143 10.05 -4.89 10.27
C VAL A 143 11.53 -4.57 10.50
N ARG A 144 11.95 -4.49 11.77
CA ARG A 144 13.38 -4.43 12.10
C ARG A 144 14.05 -5.73 11.67
N SER A 145 15.19 -5.61 11.01
CA SER A 145 15.96 -6.77 10.58
C SER A 145 16.59 -7.50 11.77
N PRO A 146 16.73 -8.84 11.74
CA PRO A 146 17.57 -9.54 12.70
C PRO A 146 19.02 -9.03 12.63
N GLY A 147 19.71 -8.95 13.77
CA GLY A 147 21.07 -8.43 13.86
C GLY A 147 21.37 -7.77 15.21
N ILE A 148 22.53 -7.11 15.31
CA ILE A 148 22.96 -6.33 16.47
C ILE A 148 22.72 -4.83 16.23
N TYR A 149 22.31 -4.12 17.27
CA TYR A 149 22.09 -2.67 17.26
C TYR A 149 22.75 -2.02 18.47
N PHE A 150 23.57 -1.00 18.27
CA PHE A 150 24.18 -0.20 19.31
C PHE A 150 23.50 1.16 19.42
N VAL A 151 22.96 1.48 20.60
CA VAL A 151 22.26 2.74 20.86
C VAL A 151 22.99 3.48 21.96
N LEU A 152 23.22 4.79 21.77
CA LEU A 152 23.77 5.67 22.78
C LEU A 152 22.63 6.43 23.45
N GLU A 153 22.50 6.28 24.78
CA GLU A 153 21.59 7.12 25.56
C GLU A 153 22.40 8.00 26.51
N ARG A 154 22.07 9.29 26.55
CA ARG A 154 22.71 10.24 27.45
C ARG A 154 22.11 10.12 28.84
N ASN A 155 22.93 9.77 29.83
CA ASN A 155 22.51 9.71 31.21
C ASN A 155 22.30 11.13 31.76
N ALA A 156 21.09 11.44 32.23
CA ALA A 156 20.76 12.78 32.74
C ALA A 156 21.54 13.20 33.99
N VAL A 157 22.03 12.25 34.80
CA VAL A 157 22.72 12.52 36.06
C VAL A 157 24.22 12.68 35.84
N THR A 158 24.84 11.74 35.14
CA THR A 158 26.30 11.75 34.91
C THR A 158 26.70 12.50 33.64
N ASN A 159 25.72 12.92 32.84
CA ASN A 159 25.90 13.60 31.56
C ASN A 159 26.72 12.82 30.51
N ARG A 160 26.93 11.52 30.75
CA ARG A 160 27.73 10.62 29.92
C ARG A 160 26.83 9.82 28.99
N ASN A 161 27.32 9.56 27.79
CA ASN A 161 26.67 8.65 26.85
C ASN A 161 26.96 7.21 27.27
N LEU A 162 25.91 6.42 27.47
CA LEU A 162 26.01 5.00 27.81
C LEU A 162 25.54 4.20 26.61
N CYS A 163 26.36 3.24 26.21
CA CYS A 163 26.05 2.34 25.12
C CYS A 163 25.20 1.17 25.60
N PHE A 164 24.15 0.90 24.83
CA PHE A 164 23.27 -0.25 24.93
C PHE A 164 23.41 -1.05 23.64
N ALA A 165 23.48 -2.37 23.74
CA ALA A 165 23.54 -3.22 22.56
C ALA A 165 22.38 -4.22 22.58
N LYS A 166 21.71 -4.39 21.45
CA LYS A 166 20.54 -5.28 21.34
C LYS A 166 20.70 -6.23 20.17
N LEU A 167 20.83 -7.50 20.48
CA LEU A 167 20.96 -8.57 19.50
C LEU A 167 19.61 -9.28 19.34
N ILE A 168 19.06 -9.15 18.14
CA ILE A 168 17.74 -9.64 17.75
C ILE A 168 17.94 -10.83 16.79
N PRO A 169 17.64 -12.08 17.20
CA PRO A 169 17.64 -13.21 16.29
C PRO A 169 16.42 -13.20 15.38
N SER A 170 16.48 -13.96 14.28
CA SER A 170 15.29 -14.29 13.48
C SER A 170 14.32 -15.14 14.32
N ARG A 171 14.87 -16.09 15.08
CA ARG A 171 14.15 -16.94 16.03
C ARG A 171 15.02 -17.24 17.24
N GLY A 172 14.47 -17.09 18.44
CA GLY A 172 15.17 -17.42 19.69
C GLY A 172 15.14 -16.27 20.68
N ALA A 173 15.99 -16.35 21.69
CA ALA A 173 16.02 -15.39 22.79
C ALA A 173 16.74 -14.08 22.43
N TRP A 174 16.19 -12.95 22.83
CA TRP A 174 16.82 -11.64 22.61
C TRP A 174 17.91 -11.41 23.66
N LEU A 175 19.07 -10.91 23.22
CA LEU A 175 20.15 -10.51 24.13
C LEU A 175 20.24 -8.98 24.16
N GLU A 176 20.14 -8.40 25.36
CA GLU A 176 20.25 -6.96 25.58
C GLU A 176 21.41 -6.69 26.53
N PHE A 177 22.47 -6.07 26.03
CA PHE A 177 23.63 -5.62 26.79
C PHE A 177 23.45 -4.16 27.17
N GLU A 178 23.82 -3.80 28.40
CA GLU A 178 23.74 -2.44 28.89
C GLU A 178 24.97 -2.07 29.72
N THR A 179 25.41 -0.83 29.53
CA THR A 179 26.45 -0.20 30.34
C THR A 179 25.79 0.70 31.39
N SER A 180 26.14 0.52 32.65
CA SER A 180 25.66 1.40 33.73
C SER A 180 26.59 2.62 33.93
N SER A 181 26.11 3.65 34.63
CA SER A 181 26.92 4.80 35.03
C SER A 181 28.06 4.48 36.01
N LYS A 182 28.11 3.24 36.52
CA LYS A 182 29.18 2.73 37.40
C LYS A 182 30.14 1.80 36.66
N ASP A 183 30.18 1.88 35.33
CA ASP A 183 31.03 1.08 34.43
C ASP A 183 30.75 -0.44 34.47
N ILE A 184 29.63 -0.86 35.05
CA ILE A 184 29.21 -2.27 35.07
C ILE A 184 28.53 -2.63 33.76
N LEU A 185 28.99 -3.70 33.12
CA LEU A 185 28.37 -4.32 31.96
C LEU A 185 27.43 -5.45 32.41
N SER A 186 26.20 -5.44 31.91
CA SER A 186 25.24 -6.51 32.19
C SER A 186 24.48 -6.95 30.96
N VAL A 187 24.00 -8.19 30.97
CA VAL A 187 23.17 -8.77 29.92
C VAL A 187 21.79 -9.14 30.46
N LYS A 188 20.76 -8.97 29.64
CA LYS A 188 19.42 -9.51 29.84
C LYS A 188 19.09 -10.45 28.70
N VAL A 189 18.37 -11.52 29.02
CA VAL A 189 17.84 -12.48 28.06
C VAL A 189 16.33 -12.40 28.09
N ASP A 190 15.68 -12.13 26.96
CA ASP A 190 14.22 -11.97 26.85
C ASP A 190 13.61 -10.97 27.86
N ARG A 191 14.33 -9.86 28.11
CA ARG A 191 13.93 -8.81 29.08
C ARG A 191 13.75 -9.32 30.52
N LYS A 192 14.36 -10.46 30.87
CA LYS A 192 14.41 -10.98 32.23
C LYS A 192 15.41 -10.21 33.09
N ARG A 193 15.71 -10.74 34.28
CA ARG A 193 16.63 -10.12 35.25
C ARG A 193 18.03 -9.94 34.65
N LYS A 194 18.68 -8.83 35.02
CA LYS A 194 20.06 -8.52 34.65
C LYS A 194 21.02 -9.56 35.21
N VAL A 195 21.97 -9.99 34.40
CA VAL A 195 23.10 -10.84 34.78
C VAL A 195 24.38 -10.07 34.46
N SER A 196 25.41 -10.15 35.31
CA SER A 196 26.71 -9.55 35.00
C SER A 196 27.27 -10.14 33.70
N ALA A 197 27.91 -9.32 32.86
CA ALA A 197 28.53 -9.81 31.63
C ALA A 197 29.64 -10.85 31.94
N SER A 198 30.35 -10.71 33.06
CA SER A 198 31.35 -11.68 33.54
C SER A 198 30.75 -13.05 33.89
N THR A 199 29.65 -13.08 34.66
CA THR A 199 28.91 -14.33 34.95
C THR A 199 28.40 -14.98 33.66
N PHE A 200 27.94 -14.17 32.70
CA PHE A 200 27.47 -14.68 31.41
C PHE A 200 28.61 -15.32 30.59
N LEU A 201 29.74 -14.63 30.43
CA LEU A 201 30.92 -15.19 29.74
C LEU A 201 31.47 -16.44 30.43
N ARG A 202 31.51 -16.48 31.77
CA ARG A 202 31.88 -17.67 32.54
C ARG A 202 30.94 -18.84 32.28
N ALA A 203 29.63 -18.61 32.23
CA ALA A 203 28.65 -19.65 31.93
C ALA A 203 28.80 -20.24 30.50
N LEU A 204 29.42 -19.48 29.59
CA LEU A 204 29.69 -19.87 28.21
C LEU A 204 31.08 -20.48 27.99
N GLY A 205 31.98 -20.48 28.98
CA GLY A 205 33.28 -21.18 28.90
C GLY A 205 34.50 -20.37 29.32
N VAL A 206 34.43 -19.04 29.43
CA VAL A 206 35.58 -18.20 29.82
C VAL A 206 35.74 -18.22 31.34
N SER A 207 36.52 -19.16 31.85
CA SER A 207 36.54 -19.51 33.29
C SER A 207 37.49 -18.69 34.17
N ASP A 208 38.56 -18.16 33.58
CA ASP A 208 39.61 -17.47 34.31
C ASP A 208 39.50 -15.95 34.16
N ASP A 209 39.74 -15.22 35.25
CA ASP A 209 39.57 -13.76 35.29
C ASP A 209 40.69 -13.06 34.54
N ASP A 210 41.92 -13.61 34.56
CA ASP A 210 43.04 -13.06 33.79
C ASP A 210 42.84 -13.35 32.29
N GLU A 211 42.32 -14.53 31.93
CA GLU A 211 41.89 -14.83 30.54
C GLU A 211 40.79 -13.87 30.08
N MET A 212 39.80 -13.59 30.94
CA MET A 212 38.72 -12.65 30.63
C MET A 212 39.24 -11.22 30.46
N LEU A 213 40.14 -10.74 31.33
CA LEU A 213 40.74 -9.41 31.19
C LEU A 213 41.63 -9.32 29.94
N ALA A 214 42.40 -10.37 29.64
CA ALA A 214 43.25 -10.41 28.45
C ALA A 214 42.44 -10.23 27.15
N LEU A 215 41.24 -10.82 27.07
CA LEU A 215 40.34 -10.71 25.90
C LEU A 215 39.88 -9.28 25.60
N PHE A 216 39.96 -8.33 26.54
CA PHE A 216 39.56 -6.94 26.36
C PHE A 216 40.69 -5.94 26.63
N SER A 217 41.89 -6.41 26.99
CA SER A 217 43.03 -5.58 27.43
C SER A 217 43.58 -4.61 26.39
N ASP A 218 43.31 -4.83 25.11
CA ASP A 218 43.72 -3.98 23.99
C ASP A 218 42.73 -2.85 23.68
N ILE A 219 41.52 -2.91 24.24
CA ILE A 219 40.47 -1.91 24.06
C ILE A 219 40.03 -1.22 25.36
N ASP A 220 40.01 -1.91 26.50
CA ASP A 220 39.59 -1.35 27.80
C ASP A 220 40.75 -0.56 28.45
N ASN A 221 41.22 0.45 27.72
CA ASN A 221 42.50 1.14 27.97
C ASN A 221 42.30 2.50 28.68
N ASP A 222 41.06 2.90 28.96
CA ASP A 222 40.74 4.18 29.58
C ASP A 222 41.16 4.16 31.07
N GLU A 223 42.01 5.10 31.46
CA GLU A 223 42.49 5.23 32.85
C GLU A 223 41.36 5.55 33.84
N ASN A 224 40.27 6.18 33.38
CA ASN A 224 39.15 6.60 34.23
C ASN A 224 38.00 5.60 34.25
N HIS A 225 37.86 4.76 33.22
CA HIS A 225 36.72 3.87 33.02
C HIS A 225 37.16 2.48 32.57
N ARG A 226 37.40 1.61 33.56
CA ARG A 226 37.74 0.19 33.32
C ARG A 226 36.51 -0.70 33.47
N TYR A 227 35.87 -1.00 32.35
CA TYR A 227 34.56 -1.66 32.35
C TYR A 227 34.64 -3.11 32.82
N MET A 228 35.61 -3.89 32.31
CA MET A 228 35.70 -5.31 32.62
C MET A 228 36.18 -5.56 34.05
N GLU A 229 37.20 -4.82 34.51
CA GLU A 229 37.69 -4.89 35.89
C GLU A 229 36.55 -4.58 36.89
N THR A 230 35.84 -3.46 36.68
CA THR A 230 34.72 -3.07 37.54
C THR A 230 33.56 -4.07 37.52
N THR A 231 33.33 -4.71 36.37
CA THR A 231 32.28 -5.72 36.20
C THR A 231 32.62 -7.01 36.95
N ILE A 232 33.88 -7.44 36.92
CA ILE A 232 34.37 -8.63 37.65
C ILE A 232 34.32 -8.38 39.17
N GLU A 233 34.79 -7.23 39.65
CA GLU A 233 34.78 -6.88 41.08
C GLU A 233 33.39 -6.88 41.71
N LYS A 234 32.38 -6.46 40.93
CA LYS A 234 30.98 -6.37 41.39
C LYS A 234 30.14 -7.58 41.00
N ASP A 235 30.76 -8.61 40.43
CA ASP A 235 30.08 -9.85 40.11
C ASP A 235 29.78 -10.62 41.40
N PRO A 236 28.53 -11.01 41.68
CA PRO A 236 28.23 -11.86 42.83
C PRO A 236 28.84 -13.25 42.63
N VAL A 237 30.04 -13.45 43.15
CA VAL A 237 30.74 -14.73 43.14
C VAL A 237 29.96 -15.72 43.99
N LEU A 238 29.45 -16.78 43.37
CA LEU A 238 29.07 -18.01 44.07
C LEU A 238 30.36 -18.77 44.39
N ASP A 239 30.61 -19.05 45.68
CA ASP A 239 31.74 -19.90 46.05
C ASP A 239 31.49 -21.31 45.48
N PRO A 240 32.34 -21.82 44.56
CA PRO A 240 32.15 -23.14 43.97
C PRO A 240 32.12 -24.27 45.01
N LYS A 241 32.59 -24.01 46.24
CA LYS A 241 32.59 -24.96 47.36
C LYS A 241 31.20 -25.24 47.92
N ASP A 242 30.21 -24.37 47.68
CA ASP A 242 28.84 -24.53 48.18
C ASP A 242 27.97 -25.45 47.30
N LEU A 243 28.49 -25.91 46.15
CA LEU A 243 27.78 -26.71 45.16
C LEU A 243 28.48 -28.06 44.96
N ASN A 244 27.75 -29.15 45.17
CA ASN A 244 28.31 -30.51 45.09
C ASN A 244 28.13 -31.07 43.67
N PHE A 245 29.15 -30.95 42.82
CA PHE A 245 29.15 -31.45 41.44
C PHE A 245 29.77 -32.84 41.33
N LYS A 246 29.22 -33.71 40.47
CA LYS A 246 29.87 -34.97 40.11
C LYS A 246 30.99 -34.71 39.11
N GLU A 247 32.08 -35.44 39.24
CA GLU A 247 33.27 -35.28 38.37
C GLU A 247 32.99 -35.67 36.91
N GLU A 248 32.11 -36.66 36.67
CA GLU A 248 31.64 -37.02 35.33
C GLU A 248 30.88 -35.87 34.65
N ASP A 249 30.02 -35.16 35.39
CA ASP A 249 29.24 -34.04 34.86
C ASP A 249 30.13 -32.83 34.52
N LEU A 250 31.16 -32.57 35.34
CA LEU A 250 32.16 -31.52 35.11
C LEU A 250 33.03 -31.82 33.89
N ARG A 251 33.44 -33.09 33.72
CA ARG A 251 34.23 -33.51 32.56
C ARG A 251 33.42 -33.40 31.28
N SER A 252 32.17 -33.85 31.30
CA SER A 252 31.25 -33.71 30.16
C SER A 252 30.93 -32.24 29.82
N LEU A 253 30.89 -31.36 30.83
CA LEU A 253 30.73 -29.92 30.64
C LEU A 253 31.97 -29.32 29.97
N TRP A 254 33.17 -29.68 30.44
CA TRP A 254 34.44 -29.21 29.91
C TRP A 254 34.62 -29.61 28.45
N GLU A 255 34.43 -30.89 28.12
CA GLU A 255 34.55 -31.42 26.76
C GLU A 255 33.58 -30.73 25.77
N TRP A 256 32.44 -30.21 26.24
CA TRP A 256 31.51 -29.49 25.38
C TRP A 256 31.90 -28.05 25.09
N LEU A 257 32.53 -27.37 26.04
CA LEU A 257 32.93 -25.97 25.89
C LEU A 257 34.36 -25.82 25.35
N HIS A 258 35.19 -26.85 25.55
CA HIS A 258 36.60 -26.86 25.20
C HIS A 258 36.95 -28.22 24.57
N GLU A 259 36.91 -28.33 23.24
CA GLU A 259 37.31 -29.55 22.52
C GLU A 259 38.84 -29.76 22.54
N ASP A 260 39.62 -28.68 22.62
CA ASP A 260 41.09 -28.70 22.43
C ASP A 260 41.93 -28.36 23.69
N LYS A 261 41.33 -28.19 24.88
CA LYS A 261 42.05 -27.86 26.13
C LYS A 261 42.11 -29.05 27.10
N GLU A 262 43.24 -29.24 27.78
CA GLU A 262 43.36 -30.22 28.87
C GLU A 262 42.32 -29.97 29.97
N TYR A 263 41.78 -31.05 30.55
CA TYR A 263 40.71 -30.97 31.54
C TYR A 263 41.19 -30.32 32.85
N ASP A 264 40.67 -29.14 33.14
CA ASP A 264 40.87 -28.42 34.40
C ASP A 264 39.61 -28.49 35.28
N VAL A 265 39.75 -29.17 36.42
CA VAL A 265 38.66 -29.40 37.38
C VAL A 265 38.21 -28.11 38.08
N GLU A 266 39.14 -27.21 38.41
CA GLU A 266 38.80 -25.97 39.11
C GLU A 266 38.08 -24.99 38.19
N ALA A 267 38.57 -24.87 36.96
CA ALA A 267 37.94 -24.09 35.91
C ALA A 267 36.53 -24.63 35.56
N ALA A 268 36.38 -25.95 35.40
CA ALA A 268 35.08 -26.59 35.15
C ALA A 268 34.06 -26.32 36.29
N ARG A 269 34.51 -26.32 37.56
CA ARG A 269 33.65 -25.98 38.71
C ARG A 269 33.16 -24.54 38.69
N ARG A 270 34.01 -23.58 38.29
CA ARG A 270 33.62 -22.17 38.16
C ARG A 270 32.57 -21.98 37.07
N ILE A 271 32.75 -22.62 35.91
CA ILE A 271 31.76 -22.62 34.81
C ILE A 271 30.43 -23.21 35.29
N ALA A 272 30.46 -24.37 35.95
CA ALA A 272 29.25 -25.03 36.44
C ALA A 272 28.47 -24.17 37.46
N ALA A 273 29.16 -23.48 38.36
CA ALA A 273 28.56 -22.53 39.30
C ALA A 273 27.91 -21.34 38.57
N ALA A 274 28.58 -20.78 37.55
CA ALA A 274 28.03 -19.70 36.73
C ALA A 274 26.78 -20.11 35.94
N GLN A 275 26.75 -21.33 35.39
CA GLN A 275 25.56 -21.85 34.69
C GLN A 275 24.35 -22.00 35.62
N ILE A 276 24.57 -22.46 36.86
CA ILE A 276 23.52 -22.56 37.88
C ILE A 276 22.99 -21.17 38.27
N GLU A 277 23.88 -20.19 38.45
CA GLU A 277 23.46 -18.81 38.78
C GLU A 277 22.65 -18.19 37.63
N PHE A 278 23.13 -18.37 36.40
CA PHE A 278 22.42 -17.95 35.21
C PHE A 278 21.01 -18.57 35.14
N TYR A 279 20.90 -19.87 35.43
CA TYR A 279 19.61 -20.57 35.50
C TYR A 279 18.69 -20.01 36.60
N ARG A 280 19.20 -19.82 37.82
CA ARG A 280 18.43 -19.27 38.96
C ARG A 280 17.81 -17.92 38.63
N ARG A 281 18.55 -17.05 37.93
CA ARG A 281 18.05 -15.72 37.53
C ARG A 281 17.00 -15.77 36.43
N LEU A 282 17.14 -16.71 35.50
CA LEU A 282 16.22 -16.89 34.37
C LEU A 282 14.91 -17.58 34.75
N ARG A 283 14.95 -18.48 35.74
CA ARG A 283 13.81 -19.29 36.20
C ARG A 283 13.71 -19.29 37.74
N PRO A 284 13.29 -18.17 38.34
CA PRO A 284 13.13 -18.08 39.79
C PRO A 284 11.97 -18.97 40.23
N GLY A 285 12.29 -20.14 40.82
CA GLY A 285 11.29 -21.09 41.34
C GLY A 285 11.49 -22.54 40.88
N GLU A 286 12.30 -22.78 39.84
CA GLU A 286 12.67 -24.14 39.44
C GLU A 286 13.98 -24.57 40.13
N PRO A 287 14.10 -25.84 40.60
CA PRO A 287 15.32 -26.32 41.22
C PRO A 287 16.48 -26.32 40.20
N PRO A 288 17.56 -25.58 40.45
CA PRO A 288 18.68 -25.52 39.53
C PRO A 288 19.51 -26.81 39.61
N SER A 289 19.60 -27.54 38.50
CA SER A 289 20.56 -28.62 38.31
C SER A 289 21.54 -28.26 37.19
N LEU A 290 22.75 -28.84 37.22
CA LEU A 290 23.75 -28.59 36.17
C LEU A 290 23.24 -29.05 34.79
N GLU A 291 22.59 -30.21 34.74
CA GLU A 291 22.00 -30.76 33.52
C GLU A 291 20.90 -29.86 32.93
N ASN A 292 19.98 -29.37 33.77
CA ASN A 292 18.92 -28.45 33.34
C ASN A 292 19.50 -27.12 32.87
N SER A 293 20.53 -26.61 33.57
CA SER A 293 21.20 -25.35 33.25
C SER A 293 21.93 -25.43 31.92
N ARG A 294 22.72 -26.49 31.70
CA ARG A 294 23.41 -26.76 30.44
C ARG A 294 22.43 -26.93 29.28
N THR A 295 21.36 -27.71 29.48
CA THR A 295 20.33 -27.91 28.48
C THR A 295 19.62 -26.61 28.12
N LEU A 296 19.36 -25.73 29.09
CA LEU A 296 18.79 -24.42 28.86
C LEU A 296 19.71 -23.54 28.01
N ILE A 297 20.99 -23.39 28.39
CA ILE A 297 21.97 -22.57 27.66
C ILE A 297 22.15 -23.07 26.22
N ARG A 298 22.32 -24.39 26.04
CA ARG A 298 22.43 -25.00 24.72
C ARG A 298 21.21 -24.68 23.85
N ASN A 299 20.01 -24.81 24.41
CA ASN A 299 18.77 -24.52 23.68
C ASN A 299 18.53 -23.03 23.42
N LEU A 300 19.07 -22.15 24.27
CA LEU A 300 18.88 -20.70 24.13
C LEU A 300 19.78 -20.07 23.07
N PHE A 301 21.03 -20.54 22.90
CA PHE A 301 22.01 -19.83 22.06
C PHE A 301 22.64 -20.69 20.95
N PHE A 302 22.86 -21.99 21.22
CA PHE A 302 23.67 -22.86 20.36
C PHE A 302 22.87 -23.95 19.62
N GLY A 303 21.58 -24.07 19.92
CA GLY A 303 20.72 -25.07 19.31
C GLY A 303 20.04 -24.53 18.06
N ALA A 304 20.50 -24.93 16.88
CA ALA A 304 19.95 -24.49 15.58
C ALA A 304 18.42 -24.66 15.44
N ARG A 305 17.83 -25.65 16.14
CA ARG A 305 16.36 -25.86 16.17
C ARG A 305 15.57 -24.82 16.98
N ARG A 306 16.21 -24.10 17.91
CA ARG A 306 15.55 -23.15 18.83
C ARG A 306 16.08 -21.73 18.73
N TYR A 307 17.33 -21.58 18.28
CA TYR A 307 17.99 -20.31 18.05
C TYR A 307 18.52 -20.24 16.63
N ASP A 308 18.20 -19.16 15.94
CA ASP A 308 18.57 -18.92 14.55
C ASP A 308 18.64 -17.40 14.29
N LEU A 309 19.82 -16.92 13.90
CA LEU A 309 20.05 -15.55 13.44
C LEU A 309 19.43 -15.32 12.05
N GLY A 310 19.27 -16.39 11.26
CA GLY A 310 18.93 -16.35 9.85
C GLY A 310 20.06 -15.75 8.99
N ARG A 311 19.95 -15.92 7.68
CA ARG A 311 20.92 -15.40 6.70
C ARG A 311 21.17 -13.89 6.89
N VAL A 312 20.09 -13.13 7.11
CA VAL A 312 20.15 -11.67 7.33
C VAL A 312 20.85 -11.32 8.64
N GLY A 313 20.50 -12.00 9.74
CA GLY A 313 21.09 -11.70 11.05
C GLY A 313 22.58 -11.98 11.08
N ARG A 314 23.02 -13.10 10.49
CA ARG A 314 24.45 -13.43 10.37
C ARG A 314 25.19 -12.43 9.49
N TYR A 315 24.63 -12.08 8.32
CA TYR A 315 25.20 -11.06 7.44
C TYR A 315 25.40 -9.71 8.15
N LYS A 316 24.37 -9.20 8.84
CA LYS A 316 24.44 -7.93 9.56
C LYS A 316 25.41 -7.97 10.74
N LEU A 317 25.40 -9.06 11.50
CA LEU A 317 26.30 -9.25 12.64
C LEU A 317 27.76 -9.20 12.19
N ASN A 318 28.10 -9.97 11.15
CA ASN A 318 29.45 -10.03 10.61
C ASN A 318 29.91 -8.66 10.08
N ARG A 319 29.05 -7.96 9.31
CA ARG A 319 29.36 -6.62 8.79
C ARG A 319 29.57 -5.60 9.91
N ARG A 320 28.69 -5.56 10.92
CA ARG A 320 28.76 -4.58 12.01
C ARG A 320 29.95 -4.80 12.94
N LEU A 321 30.33 -6.06 13.17
CA LEU A 321 31.46 -6.43 14.03
C LEU A 321 32.80 -6.50 13.27
N GLY A 322 32.81 -6.33 11.94
CA GLY A 322 34.02 -6.40 11.12
C GLY A 322 34.63 -7.81 11.01
N GLN A 323 33.81 -8.85 11.17
CA GLN A 323 34.26 -10.25 11.13
C GLN A 323 34.20 -10.81 9.70
N ALA A 324 35.31 -11.34 9.21
CA ALA A 324 35.40 -12.00 7.90
C ALA A 324 35.33 -13.54 8.06
N GLY A 325 34.15 -14.13 7.88
CA GLY A 325 33.95 -15.59 7.95
C GLY A 325 32.59 -16.03 8.53
N ASN A 326 32.30 -17.34 8.56
CA ASN A 326 31.14 -17.97 9.22
C ASN A 326 29.73 -17.61 8.68
N ASN A 327 29.59 -17.25 7.40
CA ASN A 327 28.29 -16.88 6.82
C ASN A 327 27.24 -18.01 6.85
N ASP A 328 27.67 -19.27 6.90
CA ASP A 328 26.77 -20.43 6.94
C ASP A 328 26.30 -20.79 8.36
N LEU A 329 26.95 -20.25 9.39
CA LEU A 329 26.68 -20.62 10.78
C LEU A 329 25.58 -19.71 11.36
N MET A 330 24.33 -20.20 11.40
CA MET A 330 23.18 -19.38 11.80
C MET A 330 22.96 -19.29 13.32
N THR A 331 23.73 -19.99 14.14
CA THR A 331 23.69 -19.88 15.62
C THR A 331 24.72 -18.88 16.12
N LEU A 332 24.61 -18.39 17.36
CA LEU A 332 25.65 -17.55 17.96
C LEU A 332 26.91 -18.36 18.27
N THR A 333 28.07 -17.73 18.15
CA THR A 333 29.35 -18.20 18.69
C THR A 333 29.75 -17.39 19.92
N ILE A 334 30.70 -17.90 20.71
CA ILE A 334 31.26 -17.16 21.84
C ILE A 334 32.01 -15.91 21.34
N GLU A 335 32.69 -16.03 20.20
CA GLU A 335 33.44 -14.94 19.58
C GLU A 335 32.52 -13.79 19.13
N ASP A 336 31.29 -14.09 18.67
CA ASP A 336 30.26 -13.09 18.39
C ASP A 336 29.94 -12.27 19.66
N ILE A 337 29.73 -12.94 20.79
CA ILE A 337 29.37 -12.30 22.07
C ILE A 337 30.52 -11.43 22.59
N ILE A 338 31.75 -11.93 22.52
CA ILE A 338 32.95 -11.17 22.90
C ILE A 338 33.06 -9.93 22.01
N SER A 339 32.88 -10.06 20.70
CA SER A 339 32.98 -8.96 19.74
C SER A 339 31.89 -7.89 19.95
N VAL A 340 30.68 -8.29 20.36
CA VAL A 340 29.62 -7.34 20.77
C VAL A 340 30.06 -6.52 21.99
N ILE A 341 30.59 -7.17 23.03
CA ILE A 341 31.07 -6.48 24.23
C ILE A 341 32.24 -5.55 23.87
N ARG A 342 33.18 -6.02 23.03
CA ARG A 342 34.31 -5.23 22.55
C ARG A 342 33.87 -3.94 21.84
N THR A 343 32.89 -4.06 20.94
CA THR A 343 32.35 -2.92 20.20
C THR A 343 31.63 -1.94 21.12
N MET A 344 30.90 -2.44 22.12
CA MET A 344 30.22 -1.60 23.11
C MET A 344 31.22 -0.77 23.95
N ILE A 345 32.36 -1.35 24.33
CA ILE A 345 33.44 -0.65 25.05
C ILE A 345 34.02 0.46 24.16
N ARG A 346 34.34 0.18 22.89
CA ARG A 346 34.84 1.17 21.92
C ARG A 346 33.88 2.35 21.75
N ILE A 347 32.59 2.07 21.56
CA ILE A 347 31.56 3.12 21.42
C ILE A 347 31.46 3.97 22.69
N ASN A 348 31.54 3.36 23.88
CA ASN A 348 31.55 4.12 25.14
C ASN A 348 32.80 5.01 25.30
N GLN A 349 33.93 4.63 24.70
CA GLN A 349 35.17 5.43 24.66
C GLN A 349 35.17 6.50 23.56
N GLY A 350 34.12 6.56 22.73
CA GLY A 350 33.99 7.51 21.63
C GLY A 350 34.52 7.00 20.28
N GLU A 351 34.96 5.75 20.21
CA GLU A 351 35.43 5.09 18.99
C GLU A 351 34.29 4.30 18.33
N GLY A 352 33.57 4.96 17.42
CA GLY A 352 32.48 4.37 16.64
C GLY A 352 31.23 5.25 16.60
N HIS A 353 30.21 4.82 15.85
CA HIS A 353 28.92 5.50 15.74
C HIS A 353 27.79 4.62 16.30
N PRO A 354 26.70 5.20 16.84
CA PRO A 354 25.48 4.46 17.14
C PRO A 354 24.77 4.03 15.84
N ASP A 355 23.86 3.08 15.94
CA ASP A 355 23.01 2.62 14.84
C ASP A 355 21.67 3.37 14.86
N ASP A 356 21.27 3.91 13.71
CA ASP A 356 19.91 4.42 13.51
C ASP A 356 18.96 3.24 13.24
N ILE A 357 17.99 3.04 14.12
CA ILE A 357 17.08 1.90 14.06
C ILE A 357 16.08 2.01 12.90
N ASP A 358 15.74 3.24 12.48
CA ASP A 358 14.71 3.49 11.47
C ASP A 358 15.28 3.56 10.04
N HIS A 359 16.61 3.65 9.91
CA HIS A 359 17.33 3.50 8.64
C HIS A 359 16.94 2.21 7.88
N LEU A 360 16.73 2.28 6.56
CA LEU A 360 16.34 1.11 5.75
C LEU A 360 17.41 0.04 5.59
N GLY A 361 18.67 0.29 5.96
CA GLY A 361 19.67 -0.77 6.16
C GLY A 361 19.39 -1.62 7.42
N ASN A 362 18.57 -1.10 8.33
CA ASN A 362 18.20 -1.70 9.60
C ASN A 362 16.75 -2.20 9.64
N ARG A 363 15.93 -1.80 8.67
CA ARG A 363 14.57 -2.31 8.46
C ARG A 363 14.49 -3.11 7.16
N ARG A 364 13.75 -4.21 7.16
CA ARG A 364 13.59 -5.09 6.01
C ARG A 364 12.13 -5.41 5.75
N VAL A 365 11.83 -5.70 4.50
CA VAL A 365 10.52 -6.16 4.04
C VAL A 365 10.44 -7.67 4.18
N ARG A 366 9.40 -8.14 4.86
CA ARG A 366 8.92 -9.52 4.78
C ARG A 366 7.85 -9.58 3.70
N ALA A 367 8.22 -10.15 2.56
CA ALA A 367 7.31 -10.37 1.46
C ALA A 367 6.37 -11.56 1.74
N VAL A 368 5.34 -11.71 0.89
CA VAL A 368 4.27 -12.72 1.06
C VAL A 368 4.78 -14.15 1.25
N GLY A 369 5.83 -14.55 0.52
CA GLY A 369 6.41 -15.88 0.60
C GLY A 369 6.94 -16.19 1.99
N GLU A 370 7.75 -15.30 2.58
CA GLU A 370 8.27 -15.46 3.95
C GLU A 370 7.15 -15.43 4.99
N LEU A 371 6.14 -14.57 4.81
CA LEU A 371 4.99 -14.50 5.72
C LEU A 371 4.22 -15.82 5.76
N VAL A 372 3.97 -16.44 4.61
CA VAL A 372 3.29 -17.75 4.53
C VAL A 372 4.21 -18.89 4.97
N GLN A 373 5.51 -18.85 4.63
CA GLN A 373 6.51 -19.79 5.13
C GLN A 373 6.50 -19.86 6.67
N ASN A 374 6.43 -18.70 7.33
CA ASN A 374 6.35 -18.61 8.79
C ASN A 374 5.10 -19.30 9.35
N GLN A 375 3.95 -19.19 8.69
CA GLN A 375 2.72 -19.84 9.13
C GLN A 375 2.77 -21.36 8.93
N VAL A 376 3.28 -21.80 7.77
CA VAL A 376 3.52 -23.22 7.51
C VAL A 376 4.48 -23.81 8.56
N ARG A 377 5.55 -23.09 8.90
CA ARG A 377 6.50 -23.46 9.98
C ARG A 377 5.79 -23.61 11.33
N VAL A 378 4.97 -22.66 11.73
CA VAL A 378 4.19 -22.75 12.99
C VAL A 378 3.26 -23.96 12.98
N GLY A 379 2.58 -24.22 11.86
CA GLY A 379 1.74 -25.39 11.68
C GLY A 379 2.52 -26.71 11.78
N LEU A 380 3.69 -26.78 11.15
CA LEU A 380 4.56 -27.95 11.16
C LEU A 380 5.18 -28.21 12.54
N LEU A 381 5.56 -27.18 13.29
CA LEU A 381 6.03 -27.32 14.68
C LEU A 381 4.94 -27.89 15.61
N ARG A 382 3.68 -27.47 15.43
CA ARG A 382 2.54 -28.05 16.14
C ARG A 382 2.32 -29.51 15.76
N MET A 383 2.45 -29.83 14.46
CA MET A 383 2.35 -31.19 13.95
C MET A 383 3.48 -32.09 14.48
N GLU A 384 4.72 -31.61 14.53
CA GLU A 384 5.88 -32.35 15.06
C GLU A 384 5.60 -32.90 16.47
N ARG A 385 5.06 -32.06 17.35
CA ARG A 385 4.70 -32.45 18.71
C ARG A 385 3.70 -33.61 18.74
N MET A 386 2.67 -33.55 17.90
CA MET A 386 1.66 -34.60 17.78
C MET A 386 2.24 -35.91 17.20
N VAL A 387 3.15 -35.80 16.23
CA VAL A 387 3.85 -36.95 15.65
C VAL A 387 4.69 -37.66 16.73
N LYS A 388 5.46 -36.90 17.54
CA LYS A 388 6.26 -37.46 18.65
C LYS A 388 5.42 -38.15 19.71
N GLU A 389 4.28 -37.57 20.08
CA GLU A 389 3.33 -38.17 21.00
C GLU A 389 2.77 -39.50 20.44
N LYS A 390 2.34 -39.50 19.18
CA LYS A 390 1.86 -40.73 18.52
C LYS A 390 2.93 -41.80 18.36
N MET A 391 4.16 -41.44 18.00
CA MET A 391 5.28 -42.39 17.90
C MET A 391 5.56 -43.12 19.21
N THR A 392 5.19 -42.54 20.36
CA THR A 392 5.34 -43.19 21.66
C THR A 392 4.22 -44.20 21.95
N LEU A 393 3.04 -44.00 21.34
CA LEU A 393 1.82 -44.77 21.59
C LEU A 393 1.58 -45.90 20.58
N VAL A 394 2.10 -45.77 19.35
CA VAL A 394 1.82 -46.70 18.24
C VAL A 394 2.84 -47.83 18.18
N ASP A 395 2.35 -49.06 18.07
CA ASP A 395 3.17 -50.27 17.94
C ASP A 395 3.91 -50.33 16.58
N PRO A 396 5.17 -50.84 16.54
CA PRO A 396 6.00 -50.84 15.32
C PRO A 396 5.39 -51.54 14.12
N GLU A 397 4.69 -52.65 14.31
CA GLU A 397 4.13 -53.45 13.21
C GLU A 397 3.06 -52.66 12.42
N VAL A 398 2.28 -51.81 13.10
CA VAL A 398 1.17 -51.04 12.52
C VAL A 398 1.61 -49.61 12.14
N ALA A 399 2.80 -49.18 12.57
CA ALA A 399 3.29 -47.84 12.30
C ALA A 399 3.49 -47.61 10.79
N ALA A 400 2.80 -46.59 10.28
CA ALA A 400 2.91 -46.10 8.90
C ALA A 400 2.93 -44.57 8.90
N PRO A 401 3.64 -43.92 7.97
CA PRO A 401 3.72 -42.46 7.88
C PRO A 401 2.35 -41.77 7.91
N GLN A 402 1.37 -42.26 7.14
CA GLN A 402 0.02 -41.69 7.07
C GLN A 402 -0.74 -41.73 8.41
N GLY A 403 -0.49 -42.74 9.26
CA GLY A 403 -1.14 -42.83 10.58
C GLY A 403 -0.54 -41.89 11.63
N LEU A 404 0.74 -41.54 11.46
CA LEU A 404 1.48 -40.67 12.38
C LEU A 404 1.25 -39.19 12.08
N VAL A 405 1.24 -38.79 10.81
CA VAL A 405 1.12 -37.39 10.40
C VAL A 405 -0.33 -36.90 10.52
N ASN A 406 -0.55 -35.79 11.21
CA ASN A 406 -1.84 -35.09 11.25
C ASN A 406 -1.70 -33.68 10.67
N ILE A 407 -2.36 -33.44 9.54
CA ILE A 407 -2.21 -32.20 8.76
C ILE A 407 -3.03 -31.02 9.30
N ARG A 408 -4.01 -31.26 10.17
CA ARG A 408 -4.94 -30.23 10.65
C ARG A 408 -4.25 -28.98 11.20
N PRO A 409 -3.15 -29.05 11.99
CA PRO A 409 -2.46 -27.86 12.48
C PRO A 409 -1.87 -26.99 11.36
N VAL A 410 -1.37 -27.61 10.28
CA VAL A 410 -0.80 -26.90 9.12
C VAL A 410 -1.92 -26.17 8.38
N VAL A 411 -2.97 -26.90 7.97
CA VAL A 411 -4.11 -26.31 7.25
C VAL A 411 -4.79 -25.21 8.06
N ALA A 412 -4.96 -25.41 9.37
CA ALA A 412 -5.54 -24.40 10.25
C ALA A 412 -4.71 -23.12 10.30
N SER A 413 -3.38 -23.22 10.45
CA SER A 413 -2.49 -22.05 10.50
C SER A 413 -2.50 -21.23 9.21
N VAL A 414 -2.48 -21.90 8.04
CA VAL A 414 -2.55 -21.23 6.73
C VAL A 414 -3.93 -20.59 6.54
N ARG A 415 -5.01 -21.30 6.87
CA ARG A 415 -6.38 -20.77 6.77
C ARG A 415 -6.60 -19.56 7.70
N GLU A 416 -6.08 -19.61 8.92
CA GLU A 416 -6.15 -18.51 9.89
C GLU A 416 -5.41 -17.27 9.37
N PHE A 417 -4.25 -17.45 8.73
CA PHE A 417 -3.52 -16.34 8.11
C PHE A 417 -4.31 -15.68 6.99
N PHE A 418 -4.81 -16.45 6.01
CA PHE A 418 -5.55 -15.86 4.89
C PHE A 418 -6.92 -15.31 5.30
N GLY A 419 -7.58 -15.91 6.29
CA GLY A 419 -8.92 -15.51 6.74
C GLY A 419 -8.97 -14.42 7.81
N GLY A 420 -7.98 -14.35 8.70
CA GLY A 420 -8.03 -13.51 9.90
C GLY A 420 -6.82 -12.59 10.13
N SER A 421 -5.74 -12.72 9.35
CA SER A 421 -4.57 -11.84 9.50
C SER A 421 -4.88 -10.40 9.07
N GLN A 422 -4.34 -9.42 9.81
CA GLN A 422 -4.36 -8.01 9.41
C GLN A 422 -3.58 -7.75 8.10
N LEU A 423 -2.67 -8.64 7.72
CA LEU A 423 -1.89 -8.54 6.49
C LEU A 423 -2.61 -9.15 5.27
N SER A 424 -3.59 -10.03 5.46
CA SER A 424 -4.44 -10.60 4.40
C SER A 424 -5.70 -9.77 4.24
N GLN A 425 -5.62 -8.73 3.42
CA GLN A 425 -6.67 -7.72 3.28
C GLN A 425 -7.57 -8.04 2.08
N PHE A 426 -8.83 -7.65 2.15
CA PHE A 426 -9.69 -7.62 0.96
C PHE A 426 -9.06 -6.71 -0.07
N MET A 427 -9.01 -7.17 -1.31
CA MET A 427 -8.41 -6.40 -2.38
C MET A 427 -9.18 -5.10 -2.60
N ASP A 428 -8.44 -3.99 -2.80
CA ASP A 428 -9.04 -2.70 -3.14
C ASP A 428 -9.11 -2.63 -4.66
N GLN A 429 -10.31 -2.85 -5.18
CA GLN A 429 -10.63 -3.00 -6.59
C GLN A 429 -11.57 -1.89 -7.06
N THR A 430 -11.46 -0.72 -6.43
CA THR A 430 -12.20 0.45 -6.88
C THR A 430 -11.88 0.73 -8.35
N ASN A 431 -10.58 0.69 -8.71
CA ASN A 431 -10.05 0.83 -10.08
C ASN A 431 -8.65 0.14 -10.17
N PRO A 432 -8.05 -0.04 -11.37
CA PRO A 432 -6.78 -0.75 -11.52
C PRO A 432 -5.59 -0.14 -10.75
N LEU A 433 -5.56 1.19 -10.58
CA LEU A 433 -4.51 1.85 -9.79
C LEU A 433 -4.64 1.52 -8.29
N ALA A 434 -5.87 1.47 -7.76
CA ALA A 434 -6.13 1.06 -6.39
C ALA A 434 -5.61 -0.36 -6.12
N GLU A 435 -5.78 -1.26 -7.09
CA GLU A 435 -5.27 -2.62 -7.00
C GLU A 435 -3.74 -2.65 -6.94
N LEU A 436 -3.10 -1.98 -7.89
CA LEU A 436 -1.66 -1.98 -8.04
C LEU A 436 -0.94 -1.40 -6.81
N THR A 437 -1.43 -0.26 -6.33
CA THR A 437 -0.91 0.39 -5.11
C THR A 437 -1.12 -0.46 -3.87
N HIS A 438 -2.21 -1.23 -3.78
CA HIS A 438 -2.44 -2.14 -2.66
C HIS A 438 -1.44 -3.31 -2.65
N LYS A 439 -1.09 -3.87 -3.84
CA LYS A 439 -0.06 -4.92 -3.99
C LYS A 439 1.34 -4.45 -3.59
N ARG A 440 1.63 -3.16 -3.77
CA ARG A 440 2.92 -2.50 -3.45
C ARG A 440 2.98 -1.86 -2.05
N ARG A 441 1.91 -1.98 -1.26
CA ARG A 441 1.85 -1.40 0.08
C ARG A 441 2.80 -2.12 1.05
N LEU A 442 3.44 -1.33 1.90
CA LEU A 442 4.27 -1.76 3.02
C LEU A 442 3.56 -1.42 4.33
N SER A 443 3.48 -2.39 5.24
CA SER A 443 2.88 -2.22 6.57
C SER A 443 3.91 -2.40 7.68
N ALA A 444 4.07 -1.40 8.54
CA ALA A 444 4.80 -1.54 9.81
C ALA A 444 3.97 -2.28 10.89
N LEU A 445 2.67 -2.45 10.63
CA LEU A 445 1.72 -3.15 11.50
C LEU A 445 1.73 -4.67 11.28
N GLY A 446 1.15 -5.43 12.20
CA GLY A 446 0.95 -6.87 12.10
C GLY A 446 1.85 -7.68 13.04
N PRO A 447 1.77 -9.02 12.99
CA PRO A 447 2.53 -9.90 13.88
C PRO A 447 4.04 -9.66 13.77
N GLY A 448 4.72 -9.44 14.90
CA GLY A 448 6.15 -9.11 14.93
C GLY A 448 6.51 -7.67 14.51
N GLY A 449 5.53 -6.86 14.10
CA GLY A 449 5.66 -5.44 13.84
C GLY A 449 5.22 -4.58 15.03
N LEU A 450 4.79 -3.35 14.75
CA LEU A 450 4.31 -2.41 15.75
C LEU A 450 2.78 -2.43 15.88
N SER A 451 2.26 -2.11 17.06
CA SER A 451 0.85 -1.73 17.19
C SER A 451 0.70 -0.22 17.02
N ARG A 452 -0.49 0.23 16.62
CA ARG A 452 -0.77 1.67 16.39
C ARG A 452 -0.44 2.54 17.61
N GLU A 453 -0.79 2.06 18.80
CA GLU A 453 -0.59 2.77 20.07
C GLU A 453 0.89 2.81 20.53
N ARG A 454 1.69 1.84 20.08
CA ARG A 454 3.11 1.74 20.48
C ARG A 454 4.06 2.37 19.47
N ALA A 455 3.56 2.76 18.29
CA ALA A 455 4.39 3.38 17.26
C ALA A 455 4.68 4.84 17.62
N GLY A 456 5.96 5.14 17.85
CA GLY A 456 6.45 6.50 18.10
C GLY A 456 6.43 7.39 16.85
N PHE A 457 6.91 8.62 17.00
CA PHE A 457 6.98 9.59 15.90
C PHE A 457 8.06 9.22 14.87
N ASP A 458 9.25 8.80 15.29
CA ASP A 458 10.39 8.51 14.41
C ASP A 458 10.05 7.48 13.33
N VAL A 459 9.31 6.43 13.70
CA VAL A 459 8.88 5.37 12.76
C VAL A 459 7.92 5.89 11.68
N ARG A 460 7.18 6.96 11.97
CA ARG A 460 6.18 7.56 11.07
C ARG A 460 6.78 8.63 10.16
N ASP A 461 7.97 9.11 10.49
CA ASP A 461 8.62 10.20 9.78
C ASP A 461 9.22 9.72 8.44
N VAL A 462 9.49 10.67 7.55
CA VAL A 462 10.17 10.41 6.28
C VAL A 462 11.68 10.43 6.53
N HIS A 463 12.27 9.25 6.61
CA HIS A 463 13.71 9.09 6.80
C HIS A 463 14.48 9.30 5.48
N PHE A 464 15.68 9.88 5.50
CA PHE A 464 16.48 10.12 4.29
C PHE A 464 16.75 8.85 3.45
N SER A 465 17.00 7.71 4.11
CA SER A 465 17.11 6.39 3.48
C SER A 465 15.90 5.93 2.67
N HIS A 466 14.72 6.56 2.83
CA HIS A 466 13.53 6.27 2.01
C HIS A 466 13.70 6.69 0.55
N TYR A 467 14.64 7.60 0.25
CA TYR A 467 14.87 8.10 -1.10
C TYR A 467 15.02 6.97 -2.12
N GLY A 468 14.21 7.01 -3.17
CA GLY A 468 14.23 6.00 -4.23
C GLY A 468 13.68 4.61 -3.84
N ARG A 469 13.18 4.44 -2.61
CA ARG A 469 12.78 3.14 -2.02
C ARG A 469 11.33 3.14 -1.53
N ILE A 470 10.98 4.13 -0.72
CA ILE A 470 9.63 4.34 -0.17
C ILE A 470 9.19 5.75 -0.56
N CYS A 471 7.97 5.87 -1.07
CA CYS A 471 7.42 7.16 -1.47
C CYS A 471 7.22 8.06 -0.24
N PRO A 472 7.68 9.33 -0.28
CA PRO A 472 7.49 10.27 0.82
C PRO A 472 6.08 10.89 0.86
N ILE A 473 5.30 10.74 -0.21
CA ILE A 473 3.97 11.36 -0.37
C ILE A 473 2.83 10.37 -0.07
N GLU A 474 2.92 9.13 -0.54
CA GLU A 474 1.80 8.19 -0.46
C GLU A 474 1.73 7.51 0.93
N THR A 475 0.91 8.07 1.80
CA THR A 475 0.48 7.48 3.08
C THR A 475 -0.99 7.79 3.34
N PRO A 476 -1.74 6.92 4.04
CA PRO A 476 -3.09 7.27 4.49
C PRO A 476 -3.08 8.43 5.49
N GLU A 477 -4.10 9.28 5.40
CA GLU A 477 -4.40 10.29 6.42
C GLU A 477 -4.95 9.61 7.70
N GLY A 478 -4.71 10.21 8.87
CA GLY A 478 -5.23 9.74 10.15
C GLY A 478 -4.27 8.85 10.95
N PRO A 479 -4.76 7.91 11.78
CA PRO A 479 -3.93 7.23 12.78
C PRO A 479 -2.87 6.28 12.20
N ASN A 480 -3.02 5.89 10.93
CA ASN A 480 -2.09 5.01 10.22
C ASN A 480 -1.00 5.78 9.45
N ILE A 481 -0.96 7.11 9.54
CA ILE A 481 0.04 7.93 8.87
C ILE A 481 1.47 7.46 9.19
N GLY A 482 2.29 7.27 8.16
CA GLY A 482 3.67 6.79 8.26
C GLY A 482 3.84 5.30 8.63
N LEU A 483 2.76 4.60 8.99
CA LEU A 483 2.79 3.15 9.30
C LEU A 483 2.40 2.28 8.10
N LEU A 484 1.70 2.88 7.15
CA LEU A 484 1.37 2.29 5.86
C LEU A 484 1.97 3.18 4.78
N SER A 485 2.93 2.64 4.04
CA SER A 485 3.66 3.36 2.99
C SER A 485 3.62 2.56 1.69
N SER A 486 4.12 3.14 0.61
CA SER A 486 4.15 2.51 -0.72
C SER A 486 5.57 2.46 -1.27
N LEU A 487 5.91 1.38 -1.98
CA LEU A 487 7.20 1.29 -2.68
C LEU A 487 7.29 2.37 -3.76
N ALA A 488 8.48 2.97 -3.89
CA ALA A 488 8.77 3.90 -4.97
C ALA A 488 8.80 3.18 -6.34
N SER A 489 8.71 3.91 -7.45
CA SER A 489 8.41 3.36 -8.78
C SER A 489 9.47 2.37 -9.28
N TYR A 490 10.75 2.66 -9.06
CA TYR A 490 11.87 1.79 -9.47
C TYR A 490 12.38 0.86 -8.38
N ALA A 491 11.82 0.96 -7.17
CA ALA A 491 12.27 0.20 -6.01
C ALA A 491 12.10 -1.32 -6.23
N ARG A 492 13.15 -2.08 -5.88
CA ARG A 492 13.15 -3.55 -5.88
C ARG A 492 13.47 -4.07 -4.48
N ILE A 493 13.12 -5.32 -4.22
CA ILE A 493 13.43 -6.00 -2.95
C ILE A 493 14.45 -7.09 -3.26
N ASN A 494 15.60 -7.05 -2.61
CA ASN A 494 16.63 -8.06 -2.79
C ASN A 494 16.31 -9.35 -1.98
N PRO A 495 17.08 -10.44 -2.17
CA PRO A 495 16.82 -11.72 -1.48
C PRO A 495 16.86 -11.65 0.06
N TYR A 496 17.51 -10.64 0.65
CA TYR A 496 17.55 -10.43 2.10
C TYR A 496 16.32 -9.66 2.62
N GLY A 497 15.54 -9.07 1.73
CA GLY A 497 14.39 -8.23 2.05
C GLY A 497 14.73 -6.75 2.20
N PHE A 498 15.92 -6.30 1.82
CA PHE A 498 16.23 -4.85 1.79
C PHE A 498 15.70 -4.24 0.49
N ILE A 499 15.22 -2.99 0.59
CA ILE A 499 14.73 -2.25 -0.56
C ILE A 499 15.93 -1.56 -1.23
N GLU A 500 16.05 -1.71 -2.54
CA GLU A 500 17.12 -1.15 -3.34
C GLU A 500 16.59 -0.13 -4.33
N SER A 501 17.43 0.86 -4.66
CA SER A 501 17.17 1.88 -5.67
C SER A 501 18.25 1.84 -6.75
N PRO A 502 17.91 2.10 -8.02
CA PRO A 502 18.89 2.05 -9.11
C PRO A 502 19.68 3.37 -9.25
N TYR A 503 20.96 3.23 -9.60
CA TYR A 503 21.89 4.34 -9.82
C TYR A 503 22.77 4.08 -11.04
N ARG A 504 23.08 5.14 -11.80
CA ARG A 504 23.97 5.12 -12.96
C ARG A 504 25.41 5.35 -12.51
N LYS A 505 26.34 4.54 -13.00
CA LYS A 505 27.78 4.76 -12.76
C LYS A 505 28.27 6.04 -13.42
N VAL A 506 29.12 6.78 -12.71
CA VAL A 506 29.88 7.91 -13.27
C VAL A 506 31.34 7.48 -13.45
N PHE A 507 31.88 7.74 -14.63
CA PHE A 507 33.27 7.45 -14.96
C PHE A 507 34.07 8.74 -15.10
N ASN A 508 35.25 8.78 -14.48
CA ASN A 508 36.24 9.86 -14.61
C ASN A 508 37.52 9.40 -15.33
N THR A 509 37.66 8.09 -15.58
CA THR A 509 38.74 7.49 -16.37
C THR A 509 38.21 6.52 -17.40
N LEU A 510 38.91 6.40 -18.52
CA LEU A 510 38.64 5.41 -19.54
C LEU A 510 39.93 4.72 -20.00
N PRO A 511 39.89 3.41 -20.33
CA PRO A 511 41.00 2.72 -20.98
C PRO A 511 41.37 3.37 -22.32
N ASN A 512 42.66 3.40 -22.66
CA ASN A 512 43.18 4.00 -23.88
C ASN A 512 42.68 3.37 -25.19
N ASP A 513 42.13 2.16 -25.14
CA ASP A 513 41.52 1.44 -26.26
C ASP A 513 40.01 1.65 -26.40
N SER A 514 39.36 2.31 -25.43
CA SER A 514 37.92 2.59 -25.43
C SER A 514 37.49 3.49 -26.58
N ASP A 515 36.45 3.06 -27.30
CA ASP A 515 35.86 3.85 -28.40
C ASP A 515 35.11 5.10 -27.89
N ASP A 516 34.73 5.10 -26.61
CA ASP A 516 34.02 6.18 -25.92
C ASP A 516 34.89 7.42 -25.67
N LEU A 517 36.21 7.34 -25.88
CA LEU A 517 37.12 8.49 -25.75
C LEU A 517 36.86 9.59 -26.78
N LYS A 518 36.18 9.29 -27.90
CA LYS A 518 36.00 10.24 -29.00
C LYS A 518 35.18 11.45 -28.58
N GLY A 519 35.77 12.65 -28.70
CA GLY A 519 35.10 13.92 -28.40
C GLY A 519 35.11 14.32 -26.93
N ARG A 520 35.44 13.42 -25.99
CA ARG A 520 35.49 13.73 -24.56
C ARG A 520 36.63 14.69 -24.22
N THR A 521 36.38 15.55 -23.24
CA THR A 521 37.39 16.50 -22.71
C THR A 521 38.32 15.80 -21.72
N VAL A 522 39.64 15.99 -21.86
CA VAL A 522 40.63 15.43 -20.91
C VAL A 522 40.91 16.36 -19.73
N THR A 523 40.98 15.82 -18.52
CA THR A 523 41.31 16.58 -17.29
C THR A 523 42.82 16.66 -17.05
N GLU A 524 43.58 15.72 -17.63
CA GLU A 524 45.04 15.71 -17.61
C GLU A 524 45.62 15.72 -19.04
N ALA A 525 46.89 16.11 -19.18
CA ALA A 525 47.54 16.10 -20.48
C ALA A 525 47.97 14.66 -20.85
N ILE A 526 47.49 14.15 -21.98
CA ILE A 526 47.93 12.83 -22.48
C ILE A 526 49.29 13.01 -23.16
N LEU A 527 50.29 12.25 -22.71
CA LEU A 527 51.66 12.27 -23.25
C LEU A 527 51.94 10.98 -24.03
N ASP A 528 52.80 11.06 -25.05
CA ASP A 528 53.36 9.89 -25.73
C ASP A 528 54.55 9.30 -24.94
N GLY A 529 55.10 8.18 -25.42
CA GLY A 529 56.24 7.49 -24.78
C GLY A 529 57.53 8.33 -24.69
N ASP A 530 57.62 9.44 -25.41
CA ASP A 530 58.75 10.38 -25.39
C ASP A 530 58.44 11.65 -24.56
N GLY A 531 57.28 11.69 -23.87
CA GLY A 531 56.85 12.80 -23.01
C GLY A 531 56.24 13.99 -23.76
N LYS A 532 55.89 13.83 -25.04
CA LYS A 532 55.28 14.88 -25.87
C LYS A 532 53.75 14.81 -25.80
N THR A 533 53.12 15.98 -25.66
CA THR A 533 51.67 16.06 -25.47
C THR A 533 50.88 15.68 -26.73
N ILE A 534 50.10 14.60 -26.63
CA ILE A 534 49.12 14.18 -27.63
C ILE A 534 47.89 15.09 -27.54
N VAL A 535 47.32 15.25 -26.34
CA VAL A 535 46.18 16.14 -26.05
C VAL A 535 46.49 16.96 -24.80
N GLY A 536 46.33 18.28 -24.86
CA GLY A 536 46.54 19.15 -23.70
C GLY A 536 45.34 19.12 -22.74
N LYS A 537 45.59 19.37 -21.45
CA LYS A 537 44.55 19.50 -20.41
C LYS A 537 43.42 20.44 -20.85
N GLY A 538 42.18 20.04 -20.60
CA GLY A 538 40.96 20.80 -20.91
C GLY A 538 40.60 20.85 -22.40
N ARG A 539 41.12 19.94 -23.22
CA ARG A 539 40.78 19.85 -24.66
C ARG A 539 40.03 18.57 -24.99
N ALA A 540 39.10 18.65 -25.94
CA ALA A 540 38.41 17.48 -26.49
C ALA A 540 39.35 16.59 -27.34
N ILE A 541 39.16 15.27 -27.25
CA ILE A 541 39.89 14.29 -28.05
C ILE A 541 39.34 14.28 -29.48
N GLY A 542 40.08 14.89 -30.41
CA GLY A 542 39.73 14.87 -31.84
C GLY A 542 39.95 13.50 -32.49
N ALA A 543 39.15 13.17 -33.51
CA ALA A 543 39.18 11.88 -34.21
C ALA A 543 40.57 11.47 -34.73
N ASN A 544 41.39 12.45 -35.16
CA ASN A 544 42.74 12.20 -35.68
C ASN A 544 43.75 11.76 -34.61
N LYS A 545 43.44 11.97 -33.33
CA LYS A 545 44.34 11.67 -32.20
C LYS A 545 44.04 10.33 -31.52
N ILE A 546 42.90 9.71 -31.80
CA ILE A 546 42.48 8.43 -31.21
C ILE A 546 43.49 7.31 -31.53
N ASN A 547 43.95 7.21 -32.78
CA ASN A 547 44.93 6.20 -33.17
C ASN A 547 46.26 6.34 -32.42
N ALA A 548 46.65 7.56 -32.03
CA ALA A 548 47.85 7.80 -31.22
C ALA A 548 47.62 7.41 -29.74
N ILE A 549 46.41 7.58 -29.22
CA ILE A 549 46.03 7.17 -27.85
C ILE A 549 45.94 5.64 -27.76
N LYS A 550 45.36 4.97 -28.78
CA LYS A 550 45.31 3.50 -28.86
C LYS A 550 46.71 2.86 -28.99
N ALA A 551 47.71 3.62 -29.43
CA ALA A 551 49.09 3.16 -29.52
C ALA A 551 49.87 3.24 -28.19
N LEU A 552 49.26 3.81 -27.14
CA LEU A 552 49.81 3.77 -25.77
C LEU A 552 49.79 2.32 -25.23
N PRO A 553 50.59 2.01 -24.19
CA PRO A 553 50.56 0.69 -23.56
C PRO A 553 49.13 0.28 -23.18
N ASN A 554 48.74 -0.95 -23.49
CA ASN A 554 47.40 -1.46 -23.17
C ASN A 554 47.12 -1.32 -21.67
N GLY A 555 45.95 -0.77 -21.34
CA GLY A 555 45.54 -0.52 -19.95
C GLY A 555 46.01 0.83 -19.40
N THR A 556 46.47 1.75 -20.26
CA THR A 556 46.72 3.14 -19.85
C THR A 556 45.37 3.81 -19.58
N GLU A 557 45.15 4.30 -18.37
CA GLU A 557 43.93 5.06 -18.02
C GLU A 557 44.07 6.52 -18.47
N ILE A 558 43.03 7.00 -19.17
CA ILE A 558 42.93 8.37 -19.64
C ILE A 558 41.92 9.10 -18.76
N HIS A 559 42.38 10.11 -18.03
CA HIS A 559 41.53 10.97 -17.20
C HIS A 559 40.72 11.93 -18.08
N VAL A 560 39.40 11.80 -17.99
CA VAL A 560 38.42 12.60 -18.74
C VAL A 560 37.51 13.35 -17.79
N LEU A 561 36.82 14.37 -18.31
CA LEU A 561 35.80 15.07 -17.54
C LEU A 561 34.71 14.06 -17.16
N PRO A 562 34.30 14.01 -15.88
CA PRO A 562 33.36 13.02 -15.37
C PRO A 562 32.11 12.95 -16.22
N PHE A 563 31.71 11.74 -16.57
CA PHE A 563 30.55 11.53 -17.41
C PHE A 563 29.72 10.36 -16.93
N VAL A 564 28.43 10.44 -17.19
CA VAL A 564 27.46 9.47 -16.73
C VAL A 564 27.33 8.37 -17.78
N ALA A 565 27.45 7.12 -17.33
CA ALA A 565 27.35 5.97 -18.22
C ALA A 565 25.97 5.89 -18.89
N GLN A 566 25.96 5.38 -20.12
CA GLN A 566 24.73 5.06 -20.86
C GLN A 566 24.48 3.54 -20.82
N GLY A 567 23.22 3.15 -21.01
CA GLY A 567 22.80 1.75 -21.06
C GLY A 567 22.47 1.15 -19.69
N ASP A 568 21.55 0.18 -19.72
CA ASP A 568 21.05 -0.53 -18.54
C ASP A 568 22.13 -1.39 -17.85
N GLU A 569 23.15 -1.86 -18.58
CA GLU A 569 24.24 -2.64 -17.99
C GLU A 569 25.10 -1.86 -16.98
N ASN A 570 25.06 -0.52 -17.04
CA ASN A 570 25.80 0.35 -16.13
C ASN A 570 24.95 0.89 -14.97
N VAL A 571 23.71 0.41 -14.85
CA VAL A 571 22.84 0.68 -13.71
C VAL A 571 23.05 -0.37 -12.63
N ILE A 572 23.25 0.08 -11.40
CA ILE A 572 23.36 -0.80 -10.23
C ILE A 572 22.26 -0.50 -9.23
N TYR A 573 21.78 -1.54 -8.56
CA TYR A 573 20.85 -1.41 -7.45
C TYR A 573 21.63 -1.41 -6.14
N LEU A 574 21.43 -0.38 -5.31
CA LEU A 574 22.09 -0.25 -4.02
C LEU A 574 21.07 -0.30 -2.89
N SER A 575 21.38 -1.02 -1.82
CA SER A 575 20.64 -0.91 -0.54
C SER A 575 21.00 0.38 0.18
N ALA A 576 20.18 0.82 1.12
CA ALA A 576 20.38 2.10 1.80
C ALA A 576 21.74 2.21 2.50
N ASP A 577 22.18 1.12 3.14
CA ASP A 577 23.48 1.01 3.80
C ASP A 577 24.68 0.86 2.86
N GLN A 578 24.46 0.60 1.58
CA GLN A 578 25.54 0.62 0.57
C GLN A 578 25.67 2.01 -0.06
N GLU A 579 24.55 2.71 -0.22
CA GLU A 579 24.51 4.04 -0.82
C GLU A 579 25.27 5.09 0.01
N GLU A 580 25.25 4.98 1.34
CA GLU A 580 25.94 5.92 2.24
C GLU A 580 27.45 5.99 2.02
N ASP A 581 28.06 4.94 1.44
CA ASP A 581 29.48 4.88 1.15
C ASP A 581 29.86 5.68 -0.12
N TYR A 582 28.88 6.19 -0.87
CA TYR A 582 29.07 6.83 -2.17
C TYR A 582 28.52 8.26 -2.23
N ARG A 583 29.03 9.04 -3.19
CA ARG A 583 28.54 10.39 -3.51
C ARG A 583 27.65 10.34 -4.73
N VAL A 584 26.35 10.62 -4.53
CA VAL A 584 25.32 10.47 -5.57
C VAL A 584 24.83 11.83 -6.06
N ALA A 585 24.91 12.08 -7.36
CA ALA A 585 24.37 13.26 -8.03
C ALA A 585 22.88 13.08 -8.37
N GLN A 586 22.14 14.18 -8.38
CA GLN A 586 20.72 14.17 -8.77
C GLN A 586 20.53 13.97 -10.29
N ALA A 587 19.36 13.43 -10.67
CA ALA A 587 19.03 13.14 -12.07
C ALA A 587 18.95 14.39 -12.97
N ASN A 588 18.68 15.56 -12.39
CA ASN A 588 18.51 16.83 -13.07
C ASN A 588 19.82 17.64 -13.23
N ALA A 589 20.97 17.09 -12.84
CA ALA A 589 22.25 17.78 -13.02
C ALA A 589 22.52 18.03 -14.52
N ASP A 590 23.02 19.23 -14.85
CA ASP A 590 23.25 19.63 -16.24
C ASP A 590 24.37 18.81 -16.90
N LEU A 591 24.01 18.07 -17.95
CA LEU A 591 24.92 17.26 -18.74
C LEU A 591 24.99 17.77 -20.18
N ASP A 592 26.16 17.62 -20.81
CA ASP A 592 26.31 17.86 -22.24
C ASP A 592 25.84 16.67 -23.11
N HIS A 593 25.90 16.83 -24.43
CA HIS A 593 25.55 15.79 -25.40
C HIS A 593 26.37 14.49 -25.32
N LEU A 594 27.47 14.46 -24.58
CA LEU A 594 28.31 13.28 -24.30
C LEU A 594 28.14 12.77 -22.86
N ASN A 595 27.13 13.28 -22.15
CA ASN A 595 26.83 13.06 -20.73
C ASN A 595 27.94 13.52 -19.77
N GLN A 596 28.77 14.48 -20.16
CA GLN A 596 29.76 15.09 -19.27
C GLN A 596 29.10 16.19 -18.42
N PHE A 597 29.48 16.31 -17.16
CA PHE A 597 28.97 17.38 -16.29
C PHE A 597 29.40 18.76 -16.80
N ILE A 598 28.46 19.70 -16.92
CA ILE A 598 28.75 21.05 -17.40
C ILE A 598 29.27 21.94 -16.26
N GLN A 599 28.73 21.74 -15.05
CA GLN A 599 29.03 22.54 -13.88
C GLN A 599 30.27 22.02 -13.14
N ASP A 600 31.15 22.94 -12.71
CA ASP A 600 32.35 22.58 -11.95
C ASP A 600 32.01 22.01 -10.56
N ARG A 601 30.90 22.47 -9.96
CA ARG A 601 30.37 22.00 -8.67
C ARG A 601 28.95 21.53 -8.85
N VAL A 602 28.67 20.32 -8.39
CA VAL A 602 27.36 19.68 -8.49
C VAL A 602 26.86 19.40 -7.08
N GLU A 603 25.56 19.49 -6.87
CA GLU A 603 24.94 19.08 -5.61
C GLU A 603 24.89 17.55 -5.50
N LEU A 604 25.52 17.03 -4.45
CA LEU A 604 25.67 15.61 -4.17
C LEU A 604 25.03 15.26 -2.84
N ARG A 605 24.49 14.05 -2.78
CA ARG A 605 23.96 13.43 -1.58
C ARG A 605 24.95 12.42 -1.04
N VAL A 606 25.23 12.51 0.27
CA VAL A 606 26.09 11.60 1.02
C VAL A 606 25.43 11.30 2.36
N GLY A 607 24.81 10.13 2.46
CA GLY A 607 23.95 9.78 3.59
C GLY A 607 22.81 10.79 3.78
N GLU A 608 22.75 11.41 4.95
CA GLU A 608 21.74 12.44 5.27
C GLU A 608 22.06 13.84 4.73
N ASN A 609 23.30 14.09 4.27
CA ASN A 609 23.79 15.42 3.95
C ASN A 609 23.70 15.73 2.44
N TYR A 610 23.37 16.99 2.13
CA TYR A 610 23.44 17.58 0.79
C TYR A 610 24.61 18.56 0.74
N ILE A 611 25.60 18.27 -0.10
CA ILE A 611 26.84 19.03 -0.21
C ILE A 611 27.12 19.40 -1.66
N GLN A 612 27.74 20.55 -1.91
CA GLN A 612 28.22 20.89 -3.26
C GLN A 612 29.70 20.58 -3.37
N GLU A 613 30.07 19.68 -4.27
CA GLU A 613 31.45 19.22 -4.45
C GLU A 613 31.84 19.20 -5.94
N PRO A 614 33.15 19.13 -6.27
CA PRO A 614 33.60 18.98 -7.64
C PRO A 614 33.07 17.71 -8.30
N ALA A 615 32.75 17.81 -9.60
CA ALA A 615 32.23 16.67 -10.37
C ALA A 615 33.14 15.43 -10.38
N ASP A 616 34.45 15.62 -10.15
CA ASP A 616 35.45 14.54 -10.12
C ASP A 616 35.25 13.54 -8.96
N LEU A 617 34.52 13.94 -7.91
CA LEU A 617 34.22 13.11 -6.74
C LEU A 617 32.92 12.31 -6.88
N ILE A 618 32.18 12.48 -7.97
CA ILE A 618 30.89 11.81 -8.16
C ILE A 618 31.10 10.34 -8.49
N ASP A 619 30.50 9.47 -7.71
CA ASP A 619 30.55 8.02 -7.92
C ASP A 619 29.36 7.55 -8.78
N TYR A 620 28.17 8.08 -8.48
CA TYR A 620 26.91 7.68 -9.12
C TYR A 620 25.97 8.86 -9.38
N MET A 621 24.98 8.64 -10.23
CA MET A 621 23.87 9.57 -10.50
C MET A 621 22.54 8.83 -10.46
N ASP A 622 21.48 9.49 -10.01
CA ASP A 622 20.11 8.96 -10.10
C ASP A 622 19.72 8.58 -11.54
N VAL A 623 18.84 7.59 -11.70
CA VAL A 623 18.37 7.14 -13.02
C VAL A 623 17.27 8.06 -13.57
N SER A 624 16.33 8.44 -12.72
CA SER A 624 15.17 9.24 -13.09
C SER A 624 14.65 10.01 -11.88
N PRO A 625 14.18 11.27 -12.03
CA PRO A 625 13.52 11.98 -10.94
C PRO A 625 12.28 11.24 -10.41
N MET A 626 11.60 10.47 -11.26
CA MET A 626 10.42 9.67 -10.89
C MET A 626 10.76 8.54 -9.89
N GLN A 627 12.02 8.15 -9.75
CA GLN A 627 12.41 7.03 -8.89
C GLN A 627 12.08 7.24 -7.41
N ILE A 628 11.93 8.49 -6.96
CA ILE A 628 11.60 8.84 -5.57
C ILE A 628 10.10 8.73 -5.26
N MET A 629 9.25 8.74 -6.28
CA MET A 629 7.80 8.75 -6.13
C MET A 629 7.20 7.36 -6.28
N SER A 630 6.08 7.10 -5.60
CA SER A 630 5.25 5.94 -5.90
C SER A 630 4.50 6.12 -7.21
N VAL A 631 3.92 5.04 -7.70
CA VAL A 631 3.15 5.00 -8.94
C VAL A 631 2.00 6.02 -8.96
N SER A 632 1.26 6.15 -7.86
CA SER A 632 0.10 7.06 -7.79
C SER A 632 0.53 8.53 -7.71
N ALA A 633 1.64 8.83 -7.04
CA ALA A 633 2.22 10.18 -7.04
C ALA A 633 2.84 10.53 -8.40
N ALA A 634 3.46 9.55 -9.08
CA ALA A 634 4.04 9.71 -10.42
C ALA A 634 3.00 9.98 -11.53
N LEU A 635 1.70 9.77 -11.27
CA LEU A 635 0.59 10.07 -12.19
C LEU A 635 0.08 11.52 -12.08
N ILE A 636 0.64 12.32 -11.17
CA ILE A 636 0.28 13.73 -10.99
C ILE A 636 1.21 14.58 -11.88
N PRO A 637 0.71 15.24 -12.93
CA PRO A 637 1.52 16.16 -13.73
C PRO A 637 1.91 17.37 -12.87
N PHE A 638 3.03 18.04 -13.16
CA PHE A 638 3.45 19.24 -12.44
C PHE A 638 3.52 19.09 -10.92
N LEU A 639 3.86 17.89 -10.43
CA LEU A 639 3.92 17.57 -9.01
C LEU A 639 4.85 18.53 -8.25
N GLU A 640 5.91 19.00 -8.90
CA GLU A 640 6.85 20.00 -8.38
C GLU A 640 6.22 21.37 -8.05
N HIS A 641 5.00 21.64 -8.53
CA HIS A 641 4.25 22.87 -8.29
C HIS A 641 3.10 22.69 -7.27
N ASP A 642 3.02 21.52 -6.63
CA ASP A 642 2.02 21.21 -5.62
C ASP A 642 2.64 21.03 -4.22
N ASP A 643 1.98 21.57 -3.19
CA ASP A 643 2.30 21.25 -1.81
C ASP A 643 2.18 19.74 -1.55
N ALA A 644 3.14 19.19 -0.81
CA ALA A 644 3.23 17.75 -0.54
C ALA A 644 1.95 17.18 0.11
N ASN A 645 1.27 17.93 0.98
CA ASN A 645 0.03 17.46 1.60
C ASN A 645 -1.12 17.39 0.59
N ARG A 646 -1.13 18.27 -0.42
CA ARG A 646 -2.12 18.23 -1.51
C ARG A 646 -1.82 17.13 -2.50
N ALA A 647 -0.55 16.94 -2.85
CA ALA A 647 -0.11 15.79 -3.63
C ALA A 647 -0.50 14.46 -2.97
N LEU A 648 -0.33 14.33 -1.65
CA LEU A 648 -0.78 13.16 -0.87
C LEU A 648 -2.28 12.91 -1.04
N MET A 649 -3.08 13.97 -0.93
CA MET A 649 -4.52 13.89 -1.15
C MET A 649 -4.85 13.45 -2.59
N GLY A 650 -4.18 14.04 -3.59
CA GLY A 650 -4.32 13.69 -5.00
C GLY A 650 -4.03 12.22 -5.30
N SER A 651 -2.87 11.72 -4.84
CA SER A 651 -2.47 10.31 -4.91
C SER A 651 -3.52 9.39 -4.28
N ASN A 652 -4.02 9.74 -3.09
CA ASN A 652 -5.04 8.96 -2.40
C ASN A 652 -6.43 8.99 -3.09
N MET A 653 -6.79 10.10 -3.72
CA MET A 653 -8.09 10.26 -4.41
C MET A 653 -8.15 9.51 -5.73
N GLN A 654 -7.05 9.39 -6.46
CA GLN A 654 -6.99 8.57 -7.69
C GLN A 654 -7.38 7.11 -7.40
N ARG A 655 -7.00 6.55 -6.25
CA ARG A 655 -7.42 5.19 -5.82
C ARG A 655 -8.91 5.07 -5.50
N GLN A 656 -9.60 6.20 -5.29
CA GLN A 656 -11.03 6.26 -4.99
C GLN A 656 -11.88 6.57 -6.24
N ALA A 657 -11.26 6.76 -7.39
CA ALA A 657 -11.96 7.09 -8.62
C ALA A 657 -12.82 5.91 -9.10
N VAL A 658 -14.11 6.14 -9.34
CA VAL A 658 -15.01 5.09 -9.81
C VAL A 658 -14.83 4.83 -11.31
N PRO A 659 -14.90 3.58 -11.77
CA PRO A 659 -14.87 3.28 -13.20
C PRO A 659 -16.06 3.91 -13.91
N LEU A 660 -15.78 4.66 -14.97
CA LEU A 660 -16.77 5.37 -15.74
C LEU A 660 -17.23 4.53 -16.93
N LEU A 661 -18.46 4.77 -17.39
CA LEU A 661 -18.99 4.14 -18.59
C LEU A 661 -18.14 4.52 -19.82
N ARG A 662 -17.69 5.78 -19.87
CA ARG A 662 -16.83 6.37 -20.91
C ARG A 662 -15.60 7.00 -20.25
N ALA A 663 -14.67 6.16 -19.82
CA ALA A 663 -13.38 6.63 -19.33
C ALA A 663 -12.57 7.28 -20.48
N GLN A 664 -11.78 8.30 -20.17
CA GLN A 664 -10.86 8.93 -21.13
C GLN A 664 -9.46 9.00 -20.52
N ALA A 665 -8.43 8.75 -21.33
CA ALA A 665 -7.06 9.04 -20.92
C ALA A 665 -6.87 10.56 -20.69
N PRO A 666 -6.02 10.99 -19.74
CA PRO A 666 -5.75 12.41 -19.53
C PRO A 666 -5.08 13.03 -20.76
N VAL A 667 -5.53 14.21 -21.18
CA VAL A 667 -4.87 14.99 -22.25
C VAL A 667 -3.47 15.44 -21.83
N VAL A 668 -3.29 15.72 -20.54
CA VAL A 668 -1.99 16.02 -19.92
C VAL A 668 -1.63 14.87 -18.99
N GLY A 669 -0.87 13.89 -19.47
CA GLY A 669 -0.38 12.74 -18.71
C GLY A 669 1.05 12.93 -18.18
N THR A 670 1.58 11.91 -17.52
CA THR A 670 3.01 11.86 -17.10
C THR A 670 3.82 10.84 -17.88
N GLY A 671 3.17 9.96 -18.65
CA GLY A 671 3.79 8.92 -19.46
C GLY A 671 3.89 7.55 -18.79
N ILE A 672 3.47 7.42 -17.52
CA ILE A 672 3.44 6.13 -16.79
C ILE A 672 2.08 5.42 -16.89
N GLU A 673 1.04 6.09 -17.42
CA GLU A 673 -0.33 5.60 -17.50
C GLU A 673 -0.44 4.22 -18.17
N SER A 674 0.25 4.02 -19.29
CA SER A 674 0.28 2.75 -20.03
C SER A 674 0.92 1.63 -19.22
N ARG A 675 1.99 1.94 -18.49
CA ARG A 675 2.67 0.99 -17.61
C ARG A 675 1.77 0.53 -16.47
N VAL A 676 1.06 1.48 -15.85
CA VAL A 676 0.12 1.19 -14.76
C VAL A 676 -1.04 0.33 -15.24
N ALA A 677 -1.61 0.64 -16.41
CA ALA A 677 -2.69 -0.13 -16.99
C ALA A 677 -2.25 -1.58 -17.28
N ARG A 678 -1.08 -1.77 -17.90
CA ARG A 678 -0.53 -3.10 -18.21
C ARG A 678 -0.23 -3.92 -16.95
N ASP A 679 0.53 -3.37 -16.00
CA ASP A 679 0.96 -4.09 -14.79
C ASP A 679 -0.18 -4.32 -13.78
N SER A 680 -1.33 -3.64 -13.95
CA SER A 680 -2.53 -3.90 -13.13
C SER A 680 -3.09 -5.32 -13.33
N GLY A 681 -2.92 -5.88 -14.54
CA GLY A 681 -3.49 -7.16 -14.96
C GLY A 681 -4.96 -7.10 -15.40
N GLN A 682 -5.48 -5.89 -15.68
CA GLN A 682 -6.86 -5.69 -16.16
C GLN A 682 -6.99 -5.62 -17.70
N LEU A 683 -5.92 -5.26 -18.41
CA LEU A 683 -5.87 -5.29 -19.87
C LEU A 683 -5.78 -6.73 -20.37
N VAL A 684 -6.38 -7.01 -21.52
CA VAL A 684 -6.12 -8.25 -22.25
C VAL A 684 -5.03 -7.97 -23.26
N THR A 685 -3.91 -8.66 -23.14
CA THR A 685 -2.76 -8.55 -24.04
C THR A 685 -2.57 -9.83 -24.84
N SER A 686 -1.98 -9.73 -26.03
CA SER A 686 -1.71 -10.92 -26.85
C SER A 686 -0.57 -11.73 -26.25
N GLU A 687 -0.76 -13.04 -26.10
CA GLU A 687 0.26 -13.97 -25.60
C GLU A 687 1.21 -14.47 -26.71
N ILE A 688 0.88 -14.18 -27.97
CA ILE A 688 1.56 -14.69 -29.16
C ILE A 688 1.70 -13.58 -30.22
N ASP A 689 2.62 -13.75 -31.17
CA ASP A 689 2.64 -12.96 -32.39
C ASP A 689 1.65 -13.56 -33.39
N GLY A 690 0.85 -12.72 -34.06
CA GLY A 690 -0.16 -13.23 -34.99
C GLY A 690 -1.08 -12.17 -35.58
N VAL A 691 -2.17 -12.64 -36.19
CA VAL A 691 -3.22 -11.79 -36.77
C VAL A 691 -4.55 -12.04 -36.07
N VAL A 692 -5.27 -10.97 -35.76
CA VAL A 692 -6.61 -11.04 -35.15
C VAL A 692 -7.62 -11.55 -36.19
N THR A 693 -8.10 -12.78 -36.03
CA THR A 693 -9.02 -13.43 -36.99
C THR A 693 -10.50 -13.27 -36.61
N SER A 694 -10.79 -13.15 -35.32
CA SER A 694 -12.15 -12.95 -34.79
C SER A 694 -12.15 -11.99 -33.60
N VAL A 695 -13.12 -11.08 -33.57
CA VAL A 695 -13.36 -10.16 -32.46
C VAL A 695 -14.85 -10.21 -32.14
N SER A 696 -15.17 -10.51 -30.87
CA SER A 696 -16.53 -10.44 -30.33
C SER A 696 -16.53 -9.70 -29.00
N GLY A 697 -17.71 -9.36 -28.49
CA GLY A 697 -17.83 -8.77 -27.15
C GLY A 697 -17.52 -9.73 -25.99
N ARG A 698 -17.17 -11.00 -26.25
CA ARG A 698 -16.88 -12.01 -25.22
C ARG A 698 -15.52 -12.68 -25.37
N GLU A 699 -14.94 -12.65 -26.56
CA GLU A 699 -13.65 -13.27 -26.85
C GLU A 699 -13.00 -12.63 -28.08
N ILE A 700 -11.66 -12.68 -28.12
CA ILE A 700 -10.81 -12.30 -29.25
C ILE A 700 -9.97 -13.51 -29.62
N ILE A 701 -9.84 -13.81 -30.91
CA ILE A 701 -9.03 -14.93 -31.40
C ILE A 701 -7.86 -14.37 -32.21
N VAL A 702 -6.65 -14.73 -31.80
CA VAL A 702 -5.40 -14.45 -32.51
C VAL A 702 -4.90 -15.74 -33.13
N THR A 703 -4.57 -15.70 -34.41
CA THR A 703 -4.01 -16.84 -35.14
C THR A 703 -2.54 -16.59 -35.38
N ASP A 704 -1.69 -17.54 -34.96
CA ASP A 704 -0.25 -17.47 -35.13
C ASP A 704 0.17 -17.71 -36.60
N GLU A 705 1.48 -17.66 -36.87
CA GLU A 705 2.03 -17.97 -38.19
C GLU A 705 1.83 -19.44 -38.63
N ASN A 706 1.63 -20.37 -37.69
CA ASN A 706 1.39 -21.79 -37.94
C ASN A 706 -0.09 -22.11 -38.22
N GLY A 707 -0.99 -21.14 -38.07
CA GLY A 707 -2.43 -21.32 -38.23
C GLY A 707 -3.13 -21.86 -36.98
N GLU A 708 -2.49 -21.86 -35.83
CA GLU A 708 -3.07 -22.21 -34.53
C GLU A 708 -3.84 -21.02 -33.95
N GLU A 709 -5.06 -21.28 -33.47
CA GLU A 709 -5.96 -20.25 -32.94
C GLU A 709 -5.89 -20.19 -31.41
N PHE A 710 -5.64 -19.00 -30.86
CA PHE A 710 -5.55 -18.75 -29.44
C PHE A 710 -6.68 -17.82 -29.00
N ALA A 711 -7.61 -18.36 -28.22
CA ALA A 711 -8.77 -17.62 -27.73
C ALA A 711 -8.46 -16.86 -26.44
N HIS A 712 -8.78 -15.57 -26.43
CA HIS A 712 -8.58 -14.64 -25.33
C HIS A 712 -9.96 -14.20 -24.81
N PRO A 713 -10.50 -14.84 -23.75
CA PRO A 713 -11.84 -14.54 -23.24
C PRO A 713 -11.89 -13.19 -22.52
N LEU A 714 -13.00 -12.47 -22.68
CA LEU A 714 -13.26 -11.17 -22.06
C LEU A 714 -14.23 -11.28 -20.89
N ILE A 715 -13.91 -10.59 -19.79
CA ILE A 715 -14.75 -10.51 -18.60
C ILE A 715 -15.81 -9.43 -18.80
N LYS A 716 -17.08 -9.76 -18.60
CA LYS A 716 -18.23 -8.85 -18.81
C LYS A 716 -19.03 -8.65 -17.53
N PHE A 717 -19.29 -7.38 -17.19
CA PHE A 717 -20.12 -6.96 -16.05
C PHE A 717 -19.84 -7.72 -14.74
N SER A 718 -18.56 -7.91 -14.41
CA SER A 718 -18.16 -8.57 -13.18
C SER A 718 -18.21 -7.59 -12.00
N ARG A 719 -18.66 -8.07 -10.85
CA ARG A 719 -18.71 -7.28 -9.61
C ARG A 719 -17.34 -7.30 -8.93
N THR A 720 -16.82 -6.12 -8.60
CA THR A 720 -15.61 -5.98 -7.76
C THR A 720 -15.93 -6.09 -6.27
N ASN A 721 -14.91 -6.20 -5.42
CA ASN A 721 -15.10 -6.20 -3.96
C ASN A 721 -15.86 -4.95 -3.45
N GLN A 722 -15.63 -3.79 -4.06
CA GLN A 722 -16.23 -2.50 -3.69
C GLN A 722 -17.60 -2.26 -4.36
N GLY A 723 -18.12 -3.23 -5.12
CA GLY A 723 -19.41 -3.10 -5.82
C GLY A 723 -19.35 -2.26 -7.10
N THR A 724 -18.15 -1.91 -7.59
CA THR A 724 -17.98 -1.30 -8.92
C THR A 724 -18.06 -2.37 -10.03
N CYS A 725 -18.18 -1.92 -11.27
CA CYS A 725 -18.28 -2.79 -12.44
C CYS A 725 -16.92 -2.96 -13.14
N PHE A 726 -16.46 -4.19 -13.25
CA PHE A 726 -15.33 -4.58 -14.08
C PHE A 726 -15.83 -5.19 -15.40
N ASP A 727 -15.56 -4.50 -16.51
CA ASP A 727 -15.98 -4.87 -17.87
C ASP A 727 -14.82 -4.67 -18.83
N GLN A 728 -14.58 -5.66 -19.71
CA GLN A 728 -13.56 -5.60 -20.75
C GLN A 728 -14.19 -5.39 -22.13
N ARG A 729 -13.55 -4.55 -22.95
CA ARG A 729 -14.05 -4.13 -24.26
C ARG A 729 -12.95 -4.29 -25.32
N PRO A 730 -13.21 -5.00 -26.42
CA PRO A 730 -12.20 -5.17 -27.46
C PRO A 730 -11.87 -3.83 -28.10
N ILE A 731 -10.58 -3.55 -28.27
CA ILE A 731 -10.06 -2.43 -29.05
C ILE A 731 -9.44 -2.88 -30.37
N ALA A 732 -8.93 -4.11 -30.40
CA ALA A 732 -8.42 -4.72 -31.61
C ALA A 732 -9.55 -4.93 -32.62
N THR A 733 -9.23 -4.72 -33.88
CA THR A 733 -10.10 -4.96 -35.03
C THR A 733 -9.65 -6.20 -35.79
N LYS A 734 -10.59 -6.83 -36.48
CA LYS A 734 -10.28 -8.01 -37.30
C LYS A 734 -9.33 -7.62 -38.42
N GLY A 735 -8.20 -8.32 -38.51
CA GLY A 735 -7.14 -8.05 -39.49
C GLY A 735 -5.92 -7.33 -38.91
N ASP A 736 -5.98 -6.90 -37.65
CA ASP A 736 -4.83 -6.29 -36.98
C ASP A 736 -3.70 -7.31 -36.79
N VAL A 737 -2.47 -6.89 -37.08
CA VAL A 737 -1.26 -7.64 -36.79
C VAL A 737 -0.82 -7.27 -35.38
N VAL A 738 -0.64 -8.27 -34.53
CA VAL A 738 -0.31 -8.09 -33.11
C VAL A 738 0.96 -8.84 -32.76
N GLU A 739 1.77 -8.21 -31.93
CA GLU A 739 2.95 -8.82 -31.31
C GLU A 739 2.64 -9.21 -29.86
N VAL A 740 3.44 -10.09 -29.27
CA VAL A 740 3.36 -10.45 -27.85
C VAL A 740 3.35 -9.18 -26.98
N GLY A 741 2.34 -9.06 -26.13
CA GLY A 741 2.13 -7.91 -25.26
C GLY A 741 1.33 -6.75 -25.88
N SER A 742 0.91 -6.84 -27.14
CA SER A 742 -0.02 -5.88 -27.75
C SER A 742 -1.36 -5.89 -27.03
N VAL A 743 -1.97 -4.73 -26.79
CA VAL A 743 -3.25 -4.62 -26.08
C VAL A 743 -4.39 -4.97 -27.03
N LEU A 744 -5.20 -5.97 -26.66
CA LEU A 744 -6.33 -6.47 -27.43
C LEU A 744 -7.66 -5.90 -26.93
N ALA A 745 -7.79 -5.71 -25.61
CA ALA A 745 -8.99 -5.17 -24.97
C ALA A 745 -8.66 -4.29 -23.77
N ASP A 746 -9.42 -3.20 -23.63
CA ASP A 746 -9.43 -2.29 -22.49
C ASP A 746 -10.36 -2.77 -21.38
N SER A 747 -10.19 -2.23 -20.17
CA SER A 747 -11.09 -2.41 -19.02
C SER A 747 -11.97 -1.17 -18.78
N SER A 748 -12.83 -1.20 -17.76
CA SER A 748 -13.69 -0.08 -17.35
C SER A 748 -12.93 1.21 -16.98
N SER A 749 -11.60 1.15 -16.82
CA SER A 749 -10.77 2.30 -16.40
C SER A 749 -9.49 2.40 -17.23
N THR A 750 -9.54 1.96 -18.48
CA THR A 750 -8.47 2.17 -19.45
C THR A 750 -9.03 2.67 -20.77
N ASP A 751 -8.18 3.35 -21.53
CA ASP A 751 -8.50 3.95 -22.81
C ASP A 751 -7.29 3.80 -23.73
N HIS A 752 -7.42 2.97 -24.77
CA HIS A 752 -6.35 2.56 -25.68
C HIS A 752 -5.08 2.06 -24.99
N GLY A 753 -5.23 1.26 -23.92
CA GLY A 753 -4.13 0.72 -23.15
C GLY A 753 -3.48 1.68 -22.16
N GLU A 754 -4.01 2.89 -21.98
CA GLU A 754 -3.61 3.83 -20.93
C GLU A 754 -4.61 3.86 -19.78
N LEU A 755 -4.14 4.25 -18.59
CA LEU A 755 -5.00 4.39 -17.42
C LEU A 755 -5.97 5.59 -17.58
N ALA A 756 -7.26 5.32 -17.42
CA ALA A 756 -8.33 6.29 -17.58
C ALA A 756 -9.29 6.24 -16.38
N LEU A 757 -9.07 7.12 -15.40
CA LEU A 757 -9.84 7.18 -14.15
C LEU A 757 -10.97 8.22 -14.16
N GLY A 758 -10.98 9.10 -15.16
CA GLY A 758 -11.81 10.29 -15.21
C GLY A 758 -12.07 10.74 -16.64
N GLN A 759 -12.35 12.03 -16.80
CA GLN A 759 -12.62 12.66 -18.09
C GLN A 759 -12.00 14.06 -18.18
N ASN A 760 -11.70 14.48 -19.41
CA ASN A 760 -11.16 15.81 -19.70
C ASN A 760 -12.33 16.79 -19.89
N VAL A 761 -12.35 17.89 -19.13
CA VAL A 761 -13.48 18.84 -19.12
C VAL A 761 -12.99 20.28 -19.20
N LEU A 762 -13.82 21.16 -19.78
CA LEU A 762 -13.53 22.59 -19.88
C LEU A 762 -13.90 23.29 -18.57
N VAL A 763 -12.92 23.92 -17.92
CA VAL A 763 -13.09 24.50 -16.58
C VAL A 763 -12.83 26.00 -16.59
N ALA A 764 -13.67 26.73 -15.85
CA ALA A 764 -13.45 28.14 -15.53
C ALA A 764 -13.13 28.34 -14.04
N PHE A 765 -12.08 29.08 -13.73
CA PHE A 765 -11.72 29.48 -12.37
C PHE A 765 -12.35 30.84 -12.01
N MET A 766 -13.60 30.82 -11.55
CA MET A 766 -14.34 32.02 -11.15
C MET A 766 -15.34 31.73 -10.03
N SER A 767 -15.79 32.74 -9.32
CA SER A 767 -16.88 32.60 -8.33
C SER A 767 -18.24 32.77 -8.99
N TRP A 768 -19.23 31.97 -8.58
CA TRP A 768 -20.58 31.99 -9.16
C TRP A 768 -21.67 31.93 -8.09
N GLU A 769 -22.29 33.07 -7.78
CA GLU A 769 -23.43 33.23 -6.86
C GLU A 769 -23.29 32.56 -5.47
N GLY A 770 -22.06 32.22 -5.06
CA GLY A 770 -21.80 31.45 -3.84
C GLY A 770 -22.08 29.95 -3.96
N TYR A 771 -22.53 29.42 -5.10
CA TYR A 771 -22.75 27.99 -5.29
C TYR A 771 -21.46 27.18 -5.28
N ASN A 772 -20.34 27.80 -5.62
CA ASN A 772 -19.00 27.23 -5.49
C ASN A 772 -18.23 27.79 -4.27
N TYR A 773 -18.94 28.17 -3.20
CA TYR A 773 -18.29 28.58 -1.95
C TYR A 773 -17.42 27.45 -1.36
N GLU A 774 -16.25 27.81 -0.85
CA GLU A 774 -15.20 26.87 -0.40
C GLU A 774 -14.81 25.86 -1.48
N ASP A 775 -15.25 24.61 -1.32
CA ASP A 775 -14.94 23.45 -2.16
C ASP A 775 -16.12 22.99 -3.00
N ALA A 776 -17.22 23.72 -3.00
CA ALA A 776 -18.37 23.35 -3.82
C ALA A 776 -18.05 23.48 -5.31
N ILE A 777 -18.57 22.55 -6.11
CA ILE A 777 -18.37 22.48 -7.56
C ILE A 777 -19.71 22.70 -8.26
N ILE A 778 -19.69 23.45 -9.35
CA ILE A 778 -20.84 23.62 -10.24
C ILE A 778 -20.56 22.87 -11.53
N VAL A 779 -21.55 22.11 -12.00
CA VAL A 779 -21.45 21.22 -13.16
C VAL A 779 -22.51 21.63 -14.19
N SER A 780 -22.16 21.62 -15.47
CA SER A 780 -23.13 21.82 -16.57
C SER A 780 -24.06 20.62 -16.74
N GLU A 781 -25.34 20.87 -17.02
CA GLU A 781 -26.33 19.84 -17.36
C GLU A 781 -25.90 19.03 -18.60
N ARG A 782 -25.12 19.61 -19.50
CA ARG A 782 -24.53 18.91 -20.66
C ARG A 782 -23.82 17.62 -20.24
N LEU A 783 -22.99 17.70 -19.20
CA LEU A 783 -22.25 16.54 -18.68
C LEU A 783 -23.21 15.42 -18.19
N TYR A 784 -24.33 15.78 -17.57
CA TYR A 784 -25.34 14.81 -17.16
C TYR A 784 -26.08 14.18 -18.36
N ARG A 785 -26.38 14.99 -19.38
CA ARG A 785 -27.10 14.59 -20.59
C ARG A 785 -26.27 13.63 -21.44
N ASP A 786 -24.98 13.93 -21.61
CA ASP A 786 -24.05 13.20 -22.49
C ASP A 786 -23.35 12.01 -21.79
N ASP A 787 -23.84 11.62 -20.61
CA ASP A 787 -23.34 10.52 -19.79
C ASP A 787 -21.88 10.67 -19.32
N TYR A 788 -21.40 11.91 -19.16
CA TYR A 788 -20.14 12.17 -18.45
C TYR A 788 -20.28 11.79 -16.98
N PHE A 789 -19.20 11.27 -16.40
CA PHE A 789 -19.13 10.85 -15.01
C PHE A 789 -20.23 9.85 -14.60
N THR A 790 -20.72 9.03 -15.53
CA THR A 790 -21.66 7.95 -15.28
C THR A 790 -20.92 6.66 -14.94
N SER A 791 -21.30 5.99 -13.86
CA SER A 791 -20.69 4.72 -13.40
C SER A 791 -21.73 3.61 -13.28
N ILE A 792 -21.27 2.34 -13.32
CA ILE A 792 -22.12 1.17 -13.08
C ILE A 792 -21.71 0.54 -11.74
N HIS A 793 -22.70 0.29 -10.88
CA HIS A 793 -22.54 -0.37 -9.59
C HIS A 793 -23.34 -1.66 -9.58
N ILE A 794 -22.77 -2.72 -9.01
CA ILE A 794 -23.38 -4.05 -8.97
C ILE A 794 -23.46 -4.50 -7.52
N GLU A 795 -24.69 -4.64 -7.02
CA GLU A 795 -24.97 -5.17 -5.70
C GLU A 795 -25.32 -6.64 -5.76
N LYS A 796 -24.81 -7.40 -4.77
CA LYS A 796 -25.09 -8.82 -4.61
C LYS A 796 -26.01 -8.99 -3.40
N HIS A 797 -27.18 -9.58 -3.64
CA HIS A 797 -28.07 -10.02 -2.57
C HIS A 797 -28.13 -11.54 -2.53
N GLU A 798 -28.17 -12.10 -1.32
CA GLU A 798 -28.14 -13.53 -1.09
C GLU A 798 -29.22 -13.92 -0.09
N MET A 799 -29.92 -15.02 -0.39
CA MET A 799 -30.91 -15.64 0.47
C MET A 799 -30.64 -17.13 0.58
N GLU A 800 -30.67 -17.65 1.80
CA GLU A 800 -30.49 -19.06 2.08
C GLU A 800 -31.76 -19.65 2.67
N ALA A 801 -32.08 -20.88 2.24
CA ALA A 801 -33.11 -21.73 2.79
C ALA A 801 -32.48 -22.78 3.70
N ARG A 802 -32.81 -22.70 4.99
CA ARG A 802 -32.18 -23.51 6.04
C ARG A 802 -33.12 -24.56 6.61
N GLU A 803 -32.52 -25.62 7.11
CA GLU A 803 -33.23 -26.62 7.91
C GLU A 803 -33.32 -26.13 9.35
N THR A 804 -34.54 -25.78 9.80
CA THR A 804 -34.79 -25.31 11.17
C THR A 804 -35.42 -26.41 12.01
N LYS A 805 -35.40 -26.23 13.34
CA LYS A 805 -36.06 -27.16 14.26
C LYS A 805 -37.59 -27.23 14.07
N LEU A 806 -38.20 -26.18 13.51
CA LEU A 806 -39.65 -26.06 13.29
C LEU A 806 -40.07 -26.62 11.92
N GLY A 807 -39.11 -26.94 11.06
CA GLY A 807 -39.32 -27.38 9.68
C GLY A 807 -38.32 -26.72 8.72
N PRO A 808 -38.22 -27.21 7.48
CA PRO A 808 -37.39 -26.58 6.46
C PRO A 808 -37.97 -25.20 6.07
N GLU A 809 -37.10 -24.22 5.85
CA GLU A 809 -37.47 -23.02 5.10
C GLU A 809 -37.56 -23.37 3.61
N GLU A 810 -38.55 -22.80 2.92
CA GLU A 810 -38.80 -23.10 1.50
C GLU A 810 -38.75 -21.82 0.67
N ILE A 811 -38.09 -21.90 -0.49
CA ILE A 811 -38.12 -20.87 -1.53
C ILE A 811 -39.33 -21.15 -2.41
N THR A 812 -40.27 -20.20 -2.46
CA THR A 812 -41.54 -20.37 -3.16
C THR A 812 -42.13 -19.06 -3.61
N ARG A 813 -42.88 -19.09 -4.71
CA ARG A 813 -43.72 -17.97 -5.18
C ARG A 813 -44.95 -17.78 -4.27
N ASP A 814 -45.34 -18.80 -3.52
CA ASP A 814 -46.58 -18.84 -2.75
C ASP A 814 -46.46 -18.15 -1.37
N ILE A 815 -46.23 -16.83 -1.40
CA ILE A 815 -45.93 -16.02 -0.22
C ILE A 815 -47.24 -15.52 0.44
N PRO A 816 -47.45 -15.70 1.76
CA PRO A 816 -48.67 -15.27 2.43
C PRO A 816 -48.80 -13.74 2.45
N ASN A 817 -50.02 -13.23 2.25
CA ASN A 817 -50.38 -11.81 2.35
C ASN A 817 -49.69 -10.89 1.33
N VAL A 818 -49.22 -11.43 0.19
CA VAL A 818 -48.63 -10.65 -0.91
C VAL A 818 -49.56 -10.68 -2.12
N GLY A 819 -49.82 -9.51 -2.72
CA GLY A 819 -50.68 -9.38 -3.91
C GLY A 819 -49.99 -9.80 -5.22
N GLU A 820 -50.77 -10.15 -6.25
CA GLU A 820 -50.24 -10.62 -7.54
C GLU A 820 -49.30 -9.63 -8.26
N THR A 821 -49.51 -8.32 -8.06
CA THR A 821 -48.66 -7.28 -8.65
C THR A 821 -47.21 -7.36 -8.21
N SER A 822 -46.96 -7.71 -6.93
CA SER A 822 -45.61 -7.88 -6.37
C SER A 822 -44.96 -9.21 -6.77
N LEU A 823 -45.73 -10.16 -7.33
CA LEU A 823 -45.26 -11.48 -7.77
C LEU A 823 -45.07 -11.55 -9.29
N ARG A 824 -45.26 -10.44 -10.02
CA ARG A 824 -45.26 -10.39 -11.49
C ARG A 824 -43.92 -10.81 -12.10
N ASP A 825 -42.82 -10.34 -11.51
CA ASP A 825 -41.48 -10.56 -12.04
C ASP A 825 -40.79 -11.81 -11.45
N LEU A 826 -41.47 -12.52 -10.53
CA LEU A 826 -41.01 -13.80 -9.98
C LEU A 826 -41.43 -14.97 -10.90
N ASP A 827 -40.53 -15.93 -11.04
CA ASP A 827 -40.77 -17.20 -11.72
C ASP A 827 -41.67 -18.15 -10.88
N GLU A 828 -41.91 -19.36 -11.39
CA GLU A 828 -42.73 -20.37 -10.71
C GLU A 828 -42.15 -20.83 -9.37
N ARG A 829 -40.82 -20.72 -9.19
CA ARG A 829 -40.11 -21.06 -7.95
C ARG A 829 -40.12 -19.92 -6.94
N GLY A 830 -40.50 -18.71 -7.34
CA GLY A 830 -40.48 -17.51 -6.50
C GLY A 830 -39.17 -16.73 -6.59
N ILE A 831 -38.40 -16.92 -7.65
CA ILE A 831 -37.12 -16.23 -7.88
C ILE A 831 -37.31 -15.18 -8.99
N ILE A 832 -36.73 -13.99 -8.79
CA ILE A 832 -36.82 -12.91 -9.76
C ILE A 832 -36.18 -13.29 -11.11
N ARG A 833 -36.81 -12.91 -12.22
CA ARG A 833 -36.27 -13.13 -13.57
C ARG A 833 -35.11 -12.17 -13.89
N VAL A 834 -34.13 -12.65 -14.64
CA VAL A 834 -33.07 -11.80 -15.21
C VAL A 834 -33.68 -10.77 -16.18
N GLY A 835 -33.19 -9.53 -16.12
CA GLY A 835 -33.66 -8.39 -16.88
C GLY A 835 -34.84 -7.62 -16.27
N ALA A 836 -35.39 -8.08 -15.15
CA ALA A 836 -36.42 -7.34 -14.40
C ALA A 836 -35.87 -6.01 -13.85
N ASP A 837 -36.68 -4.97 -13.93
CA ASP A 837 -36.42 -3.68 -13.28
C ASP A 837 -37.03 -3.73 -11.88
N VAL A 838 -36.20 -3.50 -10.87
CA VAL A 838 -36.55 -3.64 -9.46
C VAL A 838 -36.25 -2.36 -8.68
N GLY A 839 -37.10 -2.03 -7.72
CA GLY A 839 -36.93 -0.92 -6.80
C GLY A 839 -37.19 -1.31 -5.35
N PRO A 840 -37.08 -0.35 -4.41
CA PRO A 840 -37.21 -0.62 -2.99
C PRO A 840 -38.51 -1.35 -2.61
N GLY A 841 -38.38 -2.48 -1.91
CA GLY A 841 -39.51 -3.28 -1.42
C GLY A 841 -39.98 -4.40 -2.37
N ASP A 842 -39.52 -4.41 -3.63
CA ASP A 842 -39.77 -5.50 -4.56
C ASP A 842 -39.12 -6.80 -4.07
N ILE A 843 -39.77 -7.93 -4.35
CA ILE A 843 -39.31 -9.25 -3.91
C ILE A 843 -38.29 -9.79 -4.91
N LEU A 844 -37.10 -10.14 -4.42
CA LEU A 844 -36.05 -10.78 -5.21
C LEU A 844 -36.14 -12.31 -5.12
N VAL A 845 -36.37 -12.82 -3.92
CA VAL A 845 -36.50 -14.26 -3.65
C VAL A 845 -37.60 -14.46 -2.62
N GLY A 846 -38.68 -15.13 -3.02
CA GLY A 846 -39.76 -15.54 -2.15
C GLY A 846 -39.30 -16.62 -1.18
N LYS A 847 -39.39 -16.37 0.13
CA LYS A 847 -39.05 -17.34 1.17
C LYS A 847 -40.11 -17.39 2.25
N VAL A 848 -40.46 -18.61 2.66
CA VAL A 848 -41.38 -18.86 3.76
C VAL A 848 -40.69 -19.67 4.86
N THR A 849 -40.85 -19.22 6.11
CA THR A 849 -40.31 -19.90 7.30
C THR A 849 -41.47 -20.43 8.15
N PRO A 850 -41.44 -21.71 8.59
CA PRO A 850 -42.43 -22.25 9.51
C PRO A 850 -42.52 -21.44 10.82
N LYS A 851 -43.74 -21.15 11.26
CA LYS A 851 -43.99 -20.48 12.54
C LYS A 851 -43.94 -21.51 13.67
N GLY A 852 -43.37 -21.13 14.82
CA GLY A 852 -43.53 -21.91 16.04
C GLY A 852 -44.97 -21.82 16.53
N GLU A 853 -45.41 -22.79 17.35
CA GLU A 853 -46.68 -22.71 18.08
C GLU A 853 -46.63 -21.58 19.11
N THR A 854 -46.89 -20.35 18.69
CA THR A 854 -47.28 -19.26 19.59
C THR A 854 -48.79 -19.35 19.80
N GLU A 855 -49.24 -19.40 21.05
CA GLU A 855 -50.66 -19.24 21.38
C GLU A 855 -51.15 -17.90 20.83
N LEU A 856 -52.03 -17.94 19.83
CA LEU A 856 -52.66 -16.75 19.26
C LEU A 856 -53.39 -15.99 20.38
N THR A 857 -53.26 -14.66 20.39
CA THR A 857 -54.01 -13.84 21.34
C THR A 857 -55.52 -13.98 21.08
N ALA A 858 -56.34 -13.69 22.09
CA ALA A 858 -57.80 -13.72 21.92
C ALA A 858 -58.27 -12.79 20.78
N GLU A 859 -57.56 -11.68 20.54
CA GLU A 859 -57.83 -10.74 19.45
C GLU A 859 -57.51 -11.34 18.08
N GLU A 860 -56.35 -11.99 17.92
CA GLU A 860 -55.99 -12.67 16.67
C GLU A 860 -56.93 -13.84 16.37
N LYS A 861 -57.34 -14.60 17.40
CA LYS A 861 -58.34 -15.68 17.26
C LYS A 861 -59.69 -15.12 16.80
N LEU A 862 -60.11 -13.97 17.35
CA LEU A 862 -61.35 -13.30 16.96
C LEU A 862 -61.29 -12.76 15.53
N LEU A 863 -60.21 -12.08 15.16
CA LEU A 863 -60.00 -11.59 13.79
C LEU A 863 -60.07 -12.73 12.77
N ARG A 864 -59.43 -13.86 13.06
CA ARG A 864 -59.51 -15.07 12.22
C ARG A 864 -60.93 -15.63 12.09
N ALA A 865 -61.68 -15.66 13.19
CA ALA A 865 -63.07 -16.11 13.18
C ALA A 865 -63.97 -15.19 12.34
N ILE A 866 -63.68 -13.89 12.29
CA ILE A 866 -64.42 -12.90 11.50
C ILE A 866 -64.08 -12.99 10.01
N PHE A 867 -62.79 -13.07 9.65
CA PHE A 867 -62.35 -13.02 8.25
C PHE A 867 -62.27 -14.39 7.55
N GLY A 868 -62.43 -15.50 8.29
CA GLY A 868 -62.43 -16.85 7.71
C GLY A 868 -61.09 -17.29 7.11
N GLU A 869 -60.01 -16.55 7.37
CA GLU A 869 -58.67 -16.87 6.90
C GLU A 869 -58.13 -18.10 7.64
N LYS A 870 -58.00 -19.23 6.93
CA LYS A 870 -57.17 -20.34 7.39
C LYS A 870 -55.73 -19.85 7.41
N SER A 871 -55.11 -19.71 8.58
CA SER A 871 -53.70 -19.30 8.59
C SER A 871 -52.86 -20.36 7.92
N ARG A 872 -52.00 -19.93 7.00
CA ARG A 872 -50.83 -20.72 6.65
C ARG A 872 -49.87 -20.69 7.85
N ASP A 873 -49.31 -21.84 8.20
CA ASP A 873 -48.39 -22.01 9.33
C ASP A 873 -46.98 -21.46 9.05
N VAL A 874 -46.86 -20.56 8.09
CA VAL A 874 -45.60 -19.99 7.62
C VAL A 874 -45.62 -18.46 7.67
N LYS A 875 -44.43 -17.86 7.77
CA LYS A 875 -44.17 -16.42 7.78
C LYS A 875 -43.39 -16.04 6.52
N ASP A 876 -43.73 -14.88 5.93
CA ASP A 876 -42.91 -14.26 4.88
C ASP A 876 -41.54 -13.83 5.46
N THR A 877 -40.48 -14.43 4.94
CA THR A 877 -39.08 -14.10 5.22
C THR A 877 -38.30 -13.86 3.93
N SER A 878 -39.02 -13.42 2.89
CA SER A 878 -38.51 -13.18 1.54
C SER A 878 -37.43 -12.11 1.50
N LEU A 879 -36.51 -12.25 0.55
CA LEU A 879 -35.51 -11.25 0.23
C LEU A 879 -36.17 -10.13 -0.57
N ARG A 880 -36.02 -8.89 -0.10
CA ARG A 880 -36.54 -7.69 -0.76
C ARG A 880 -35.40 -6.73 -1.07
N VAL A 881 -35.59 -5.92 -2.10
CA VAL A 881 -34.65 -4.84 -2.42
C VAL A 881 -34.64 -3.84 -1.26
N PRO A 882 -33.45 -3.52 -0.69
CA PRO A 882 -33.33 -2.53 0.37
C PRO A 882 -33.83 -1.14 -0.03
N HIS A 883 -34.11 -0.31 0.97
CA HIS A 883 -34.45 1.10 0.72
C HIS A 883 -33.25 1.86 0.15
N GLY A 884 -33.48 2.63 -0.92
CA GLY A 884 -32.47 3.42 -1.61
C GLY A 884 -31.78 2.71 -2.77
N GLU A 885 -31.99 1.40 -2.94
CA GLU A 885 -31.43 0.62 -4.04
C GLU A 885 -32.47 0.40 -5.14
N ARG A 886 -32.01 0.44 -6.39
CA ARG A 886 -32.82 0.20 -7.59
C ARG A 886 -31.91 -0.24 -8.73
N GLY A 887 -32.45 -0.96 -9.69
CA GLY A 887 -31.68 -1.31 -10.87
C GLY A 887 -32.30 -2.43 -11.66
N LYS A 888 -31.47 -3.06 -12.49
CA LYS A 888 -31.86 -4.19 -13.32
C LYS A 888 -31.17 -5.45 -12.83
N VAL A 889 -31.92 -6.55 -12.74
CA VAL A 889 -31.35 -7.86 -12.42
C VAL A 889 -30.49 -8.33 -13.60
N ILE A 890 -29.19 -8.54 -13.38
CA ILE A 890 -28.25 -8.96 -14.43
C ILE A 890 -27.94 -10.46 -14.40
N ASP A 891 -27.98 -11.06 -13.21
CA ASP A 891 -27.67 -12.48 -13.03
C ASP A 891 -28.39 -13.03 -11.79
N VAL A 892 -28.70 -14.33 -11.84
CA VAL A 892 -29.30 -15.08 -10.74
C VAL A 892 -28.65 -16.45 -10.70
N LYS A 893 -28.04 -16.79 -9.56
CA LYS A 893 -27.43 -18.11 -9.34
C LYS A 893 -28.15 -18.85 -8.23
N VAL A 894 -28.50 -20.09 -8.51
CA VAL A 894 -29.12 -21.01 -7.56
C VAL A 894 -28.14 -22.12 -7.24
N LEU A 895 -27.77 -22.24 -5.98
CA LEU A 895 -26.86 -23.26 -5.46
C LEU A 895 -27.66 -24.27 -4.66
N THR A 896 -27.46 -25.55 -4.95
CA THR A 896 -28.17 -26.64 -4.26
C THR A 896 -27.20 -27.70 -3.81
N ARG A 897 -27.53 -28.36 -2.70
CA ARG A 897 -26.72 -29.45 -2.18
C ARG A 897 -26.65 -30.65 -3.14
N GLU A 898 -27.67 -30.82 -3.96
CA GLU A 898 -27.78 -31.88 -4.98
C GLU A 898 -26.74 -31.70 -6.09
N ASN A 899 -26.44 -30.45 -6.47
CA ASN A 899 -25.43 -30.12 -7.48
C ASN A 899 -23.98 -30.22 -6.97
N ARG A 900 -23.78 -30.68 -5.72
CA ARG A 900 -22.49 -30.74 -5.02
C ARG A 900 -21.83 -29.37 -4.85
N ASP A 901 -22.64 -28.32 -4.74
CA ASP A 901 -22.17 -26.99 -4.37
C ASP A 901 -21.76 -26.95 -2.88
N ASP A 902 -20.76 -26.14 -2.55
CA ASP A 902 -20.27 -25.99 -1.18
C ASP A 902 -21.20 -25.02 -0.42
N LEU A 903 -22.14 -25.58 0.35
CA LEU A 903 -23.11 -24.83 1.15
C LEU A 903 -22.81 -24.97 2.64
N SER A 904 -23.08 -23.89 3.40
CA SER A 904 -22.95 -23.89 4.85
C SER A 904 -23.76 -25.03 5.49
N PRO A 905 -23.28 -25.64 6.61
CA PRO A 905 -24.02 -26.69 7.29
C PRO A 905 -25.45 -26.25 7.66
N GLY A 906 -26.44 -27.03 7.24
CA GLY A 906 -27.87 -26.76 7.48
C GLY A 906 -28.53 -25.85 6.44
N VAL A 907 -27.81 -25.42 5.39
CA VAL A 907 -28.39 -24.76 4.21
C VAL A 907 -28.66 -25.82 3.14
N ASN A 908 -29.89 -25.85 2.62
CA ASN A 908 -30.30 -26.78 1.56
C ASN A 908 -30.16 -26.15 0.17
N GLU A 909 -30.56 -24.89 0.08
CA GLU A 909 -30.55 -24.09 -1.15
C GLU A 909 -30.14 -22.65 -0.82
N ALA A 910 -29.36 -22.04 -1.71
CA ALA A 910 -29.02 -20.63 -1.66
C ALA A 910 -29.27 -19.98 -3.01
N VAL A 911 -29.89 -18.80 -3.01
CA VAL A 911 -30.18 -18.01 -4.22
C VAL A 911 -29.48 -16.67 -4.11
N ARG A 912 -28.71 -16.33 -5.14
CA ARG A 912 -27.95 -15.09 -5.26
C ARG A 912 -28.47 -14.30 -6.44
N VAL A 913 -28.70 -13.02 -6.22
CA VAL A 913 -29.24 -12.09 -7.22
C VAL A 913 -28.30 -10.90 -7.34
N TRP A 914 -27.88 -10.59 -8.56
CA TRP A 914 -27.07 -9.42 -8.86
C TRP A 914 -27.92 -8.32 -9.50
N ILE A 915 -27.88 -7.13 -8.92
CA ILE A 915 -28.60 -5.95 -9.41
C ILE A 915 -27.57 -4.93 -9.88
N ALA A 916 -27.65 -4.53 -11.14
CA ALA A 916 -26.83 -3.46 -11.68
C ALA A 916 -27.61 -2.14 -11.68
N GLN A 917 -26.98 -1.09 -11.18
CA GLN A 917 -27.48 0.28 -11.17
C GLN A 917 -26.53 1.18 -11.98
N THR A 918 -27.07 1.96 -12.89
CA THR A 918 -26.34 3.07 -13.52
C THR A 918 -26.48 4.32 -12.67
N ARG A 919 -25.36 4.95 -12.31
CA ARG A 919 -25.30 6.14 -11.46
C ARG A 919 -24.66 7.30 -12.22
N LYS A 920 -25.51 8.21 -12.70
CA LYS A 920 -25.08 9.48 -13.30
C LYS A 920 -24.54 10.43 -12.24
N ILE A 921 -23.85 11.50 -12.65
CA ILE A 921 -23.41 12.55 -11.72
C ILE A 921 -24.62 13.24 -11.08
N SER A 922 -24.59 13.44 -9.77
CA SER A 922 -25.69 14.05 -9.01
C SER A 922 -25.20 15.07 -7.99
N VAL A 923 -26.09 15.98 -7.57
CA VAL A 923 -25.80 16.91 -6.47
C VAL A 923 -25.51 16.12 -5.19
N GLY A 924 -24.40 16.43 -4.53
CA GLY A 924 -23.89 15.71 -3.37
C GLY A 924 -22.78 14.70 -3.68
N ASP A 925 -22.57 14.33 -4.96
CA ASP A 925 -21.44 13.50 -5.35
C ASP A 925 -20.13 14.28 -5.22
N LYS A 926 -19.05 13.54 -4.94
CA LYS A 926 -17.72 14.12 -4.76
C LYS A 926 -16.86 13.93 -6.01
N MET A 927 -16.25 15.02 -6.46
CA MET A 927 -15.29 15.05 -7.56
C MET A 927 -13.94 15.57 -7.07
N ALA A 928 -12.88 15.25 -7.81
CA ALA A 928 -11.53 15.72 -7.50
C ALA A 928 -10.64 15.78 -8.75
N GLY A 929 -9.65 16.66 -8.76
CA GLY A 929 -8.53 16.58 -9.69
C GLY A 929 -7.35 15.82 -9.08
N ARG A 930 -6.28 15.65 -9.86
CA ARG A 930 -5.07 14.94 -9.43
C ARG A 930 -4.19 15.75 -8.47
N HIS A 931 -4.39 17.07 -8.42
CA HIS A 931 -3.63 18.04 -7.61
C HIS A 931 -4.17 18.23 -6.18
N GLY A 932 -4.98 17.29 -5.68
CA GLY A 932 -5.56 17.36 -4.33
C GLY A 932 -6.70 18.36 -4.13
N ASN A 933 -7.19 18.97 -5.22
CA ASN A 933 -8.45 19.71 -5.22
C ASN A 933 -9.62 18.72 -5.13
N LYS A 934 -10.52 18.93 -4.17
CA LYS A 934 -11.69 18.08 -3.95
C LYS A 934 -12.90 18.95 -3.74
N GLY A 935 -14.04 18.49 -4.23
CA GLY A 935 -15.27 19.23 -4.07
C GLY A 935 -16.52 18.39 -4.21
N VAL A 936 -17.62 18.92 -3.69
CA VAL A 936 -18.94 18.29 -3.79
C VAL A 936 -19.75 19.06 -4.82
N VAL A 937 -20.42 18.35 -5.72
CA VAL A 937 -21.32 18.99 -6.69
C VAL A 937 -22.46 19.64 -5.91
N ALA A 938 -22.50 20.96 -5.89
CA ALA A 938 -23.53 21.73 -5.18
C ALA A 938 -24.72 22.03 -6.09
N ARG A 939 -24.46 22.24 -7.39
CA ARG A 939 -25.51 22.53 -8.36
C ARG A 939 -25.13 22.01 -9.74
N ILE A 940 -26.15 21.48 -10.43
CA ILE A 940 -26.09 21.22 -11.87
C ILE A 940 -26.87 22.36 -12.53
N LEU A 941 -26.19 23.18 -13.34
CA LEU A 941 -26.80 24.32 -14.02
C LEU A 941 -27.20 23.95 -15.46
N PRO A 942 -28.32 24.47 -15.97
CA PRO A 942 -28.65 24.37 -17.39
C PRO A 942 -27.50 24.91 -18.25
N GLU A 943 -27.30 24.32 -19.42
CA GLU A 943 -26.21 24.70 -20.34
C GLU A 943 -26.31 26.17 -20.77
N GLU A 944 -27.53 26.67 -20.95
CA GLU A 944 -27.83 28.06 -21.30
C GLU A 944 -27.47 29.07 -20.20
N ASP A 945 -27.39 28.65 -18.94
CA ASP A 945 -27.05 29.52 -17.81
C ASP A 945 -25.54 29.54 -17.54
N MET A 946 -24.78 28.60 -18.14
CA MET A 946 -23.34 28.49 -17.93
C MET A 946 -22.60 29.65 -18.62
N PRO A 947 -21.50 30.14 -18.03
CA PRO A 947 -20.58 31.01 -18.73
C PRO A 947 -20.09 30.37 -20.02
N TYR A 948 -19.98 31.16 -21.08
CA TYR A 948 -19.54 30.70 -22.39
C TYR A 948 -18.45 31.60 -22.98
N LEU A 949 -17.63 31.00 -23.83
CA LEU A 949 -16.55 31.66 -24.56
C LEU A 949 -17.10 32.47 -25.75
N ALA A 950 -16.27 33.34 -26.34
CA ALA A 950 -16.68 34.19 -27.47
C ALA A 950 -17.17 33.42 -28.72
N ASP A 951 -16.77 32.15 -28.87
CA ASP A 951 -17.23 31.23 -29.93
C ASP A 951 -18.59 30.58 -29.65
N GLY A 952 -19.18 30.82 -28.47
CA GLY A 952 -20.43 30.23 -28.01
C GLY A 952 -20.25 28.94 -27.20
N THR A 953 -19.02 28.45 -26.99
CA THR A 953 -18.77 27.20 -26.26
C THR A 953 -18.98 27.41 -24.75
N PRO A 954 -19.94 26.71 -24.11
CA PRO A 954 -20.15 26.81 -22.67
C PRO A 954 -19.09 26.02 -21.89
N VAL A 955 -18.75 26.49 -20.69
CA VAL A 955 -17.84 25.78 -19.78
C VAL A 955 -18.55 24.60 -19.12
N ASP A 956 -17.80 23.54 -18.81
CA ASP A 956 -18.36 22.31 -18.22
C ASP A 956 -18.45 22.39 -16.70
N ILE A 957 -17.41 22.92 -16.05
CA ILE A 957 -17.30 23.01 -14.59
C ILE A 957 -16.77 24.38 -14.19
N ILE A 958 -17.32 24.93 -13.11
CA ILE A 958 -16.83 26.16 -12.49
C ILE A 958 -16.17 25.81 -11.16
N LEU A 959 -14.88 26.14 -11.03
CA LEU A 959 -14.09 25.95 -9.81
C LEU A 959 -13.81 27.29 -9.14
N ASN A 960 -13.78 27.29 -7.81
CA ASN A 960 -13.48 28.49 -7.05
C ASN A 960 -11.96 28.79 -7.05
N PRO A 961 -11.51 29.98 -7.50
CA PRO A 961 -10.10 30.32 -7.55
C PRO A 961 -9.46 30.47 -6.15
N ILE A 962 -10.22 30.77 -5.10
CA ILE A 962 -9.68 31.01 -3.74
C ILE A 962 -9.02 29.75 -3.15
N GLY A 963 -9.45 28.57 -3.60
CA GLY A 963 -8.88 27.30 -3.18
C GLY A 963 -7.43 27.09 -3.63
N VAL A 964 -6.97 27.75 -4.70
CA VAL A 964 -5.63 27.50 -5.26
C VAL A 964 -4.52 28.15 -4.42
N PRO A 965 -4.55 29.47 -4.12
CA PRO A 965 -3.46 30.11 -3.37
C PRO A 965 -3.34 29.59 -1.93
N SER A 966 -4.47 29.30 -1.27
CA SER A 966 -4.49 28.81 0.11
C SER A 966 -3.94 27.39 0.27
N ARG A 967 -3.91 26.61 -0.82
CA ARG A 967 -3.48 25.21 -0.85
C ARG A 967 -2.17 24.98 -1.56
N MET A 968 -1.65 26.01 -2.25
CA MET A 968 -0.39 25.96 -2.99
C MET A 968 -0.31 24.77 -3.95
N ASN A 969 -1.38 24.52 -4.70
CA ASN A 969 -1.45 23.46 -5.72
C ASN A 969 -1.63 24.08 -7.11
N LEU A 970 -0.59 24.80 -7.53
CA LEU A 970 -0.55 25.56 -8.79
C LEU A 970 -0.51 24.63 -10.02
N GLY A 971 -0.09 23.37 -9.84
CA GLY A 971 -0.04 22.38 -10.92
C GLY A 971 -1.37 22.25 -11.66
N GLN A 972 -2.51 22.40 -10.98
CA GLN A 972 -3.83 22.33 -11.62
C GLN A 972 -4.08 23.46 -12.63
N VAL A 973 -3.49 24.64 -12.41
CA VAL A 973 -3.63 25.79 -13.32
C VAL A 973 -2.72 25.58 -14.54
N LEU A 974 -1.51 25.06 -14.33
CA LEU A 974 -0.60 24.67 -15.41
C LEU A 974 -1.19 23.54 -16.27
N GLU A 975 -1.82 22.54 -15.65
CA GLU A 975 -2.58 21.49 -16.33
C GLU A 975 -3.70 22.09 -17.18
N THR A 976 -4.45 23.05 -16.63
CA THR A 976 -5.55 23.74 -17.34
C THR A 976 -5.05 24.47 -18.59
N HIS A 977 -3.95 25.21 -18.49
CA HIS A 977 -3.35 25.95 -19.61
C HIS A 977 -2.78 25.01 -20.68
N LEU A 978 -1.97 24.02 -20.27
CA LEU A 978 -1.39 23.06 -21.21
C LEU A 978 -2.47 22.19 -21.85
N GLY A 979 -3.52 21.82 -21.11
CA GLY A 979 -4.66 21.09 -21.63
C GLY A 979 -5.45 21.88 -22.67
N TRP A 980 -5.59 23.19 -22.50
CA TRP A 980 -6.16 24.07 -23.54
C TRP A 980 -5.31 24.04 -24.81
N ALA A 981 -3.99 24.19 -24.66
CA ALA A 981 -3.06 24.16 -25.79
C ALA A 981 -3.06 22.81 -26.53
N ALA A 982 -3.03 21.72 -25.77
CA ALA A 982 -3.07 20.35 -26.25
C ALA A 982 -4.36 20.06 -27.03
N ARG A 983 -5.51 20.49 -26.51
CA ARG A 983 -6.79 20.39 -27.23
C ARG A 983 -6.81 21.23 -28.50
N GLY A 984 -6.39 22.49 -28.44
CA GLY A 984 -6.43 23.42 -29.58
C GLY A 984 -5.50 23.02 -30.73
N LEU A 985 -4.41 22.33 -30.43
CA LEU A 985 -3.42 21.84 -31.40
C LEU A 985 -3.53 20.34 -31.70
N ASN A 986 -4.52 19.66 -31.11
CA ASN A 986 -4.80 18.23 -31.29
C ASN A 986 -3.61 17.29 -30.99
N PHE A 987 -2.97 17.47 -29.84
CA PHE A 987 -1.95 16.54 -29.34
C PHE A 987 -2.20 16.18 -27.86
N ARG A 988 -1.63 15.08 -27.38
CA ARG A 988 -1.57 14.73 -25.94
C ARG A 988 -0.21 15.10 -25.36
N ALA A 989 -0.17 15.67 -24.17
CA ALA A 989 1.05 16.12 -23.51
C ALA A 989 1.49 15.14 -22.42
N ASN A 990 2.74 14.70 -22.44
CA ASN A 990 3.38 13.98 -21.35
C ASN A 990 4.34 14.93 -20.62
N THR A 991 4.07 15.18 -19.35
CA THR A 991 4.88 16.00 -18.45
C THR A 991 5.31 15.18 -17.24
N PRO A 992 6.42 14.42 -17.34
CA PRO A 992 6.92 13.62 -16.23
C PRO A 992 7.24 14.47 -14.99
N VAL A 993 7.15 13.83 -13.83
CA VAL A 993 7.38 14.46 -12.53
C VAL A 993 8.83 14.98 -12.42
N PHE A 994 8.99 16.26 -12.06
CA PHE A 994 10.28 17.01 -12.00
C PHE A 994 11.07 17.13 -13.31
N ASP A 995 10.54 16.68 -14.45
CA ASP A 995 11.15 16.83 -15.79
C ASP A 995 10.06 17.16 -16.83
N GLY A 996 9.18 18.08 -16.44
CA GLY A 996 7.97 18.44 -17.16
C GLY A 996 8.08 19.66 -18.08
N ALA A 997 6.93 20.09 -18.58
CA ALA A 997 6.82 21.34 -19.36
C ALA A 997 7.09 22.56 -18.46
N GLY A 998 8.04 23.41 -18.85
CA GLY A 998 8.25 24.69 -18.15
C GLY A 998 7.27 25.77 -18.61
N ASP A 999 7.13 26.83 -17.82
CA ASP A 999 6.23 27.97 -18.08
C ASP A 999 6.35 28.51 -19.51
N SER A 1000 7.58 28.75 -19.98
CA SER A 1000 7.83 29.26 -21.34
C SER A 1000 7.34 28.32 -22.44
N SER A 1001 7.39 27.00 -22.21
CA SER A 1001 6.91 26.01 -23.18
C SER A 1001 5.38 25.98 -23.23
N ILE A 1002 4.71 26.19 -22.09
CA ILE A 1002 3.25 26.31 -22.02
C ILE A 1002 2.80 27.61 -22.69
N GLU A 1003 3.47 28.73 -22.41
CA GLU A 1003 3.22 30.02 -23.06
C GLU A 1003 3.41 29.95 -24.59
N ASP A 1004 4.45 29.26 -25.06
CA ASP A 1004 4.65 29.00 -26.49
C ASP A 1004 3.52 28.18 -27.09
N ALA A 1005 3.04 27.16 -26.38
CA ALA A 1005 1.93 26.32 -26.83
C ALA A 1005 0.61 27.12 -26.91
N LEU A 1006 0.34 27.98 -25.93
CA LEU A 1006 -0.79 28.91 -25.95
C LEU A 1006 -0.68 29.92 -27.10
N ALA A 1007 0.52 30.47 -27.33
CA ALA A 1007 0.80 31.37 -28.44
C ALA A 1007 0.53 30.69 -29.79
N ARG A 1008 0.92 29.42 -29.94
CA ARG A 1008 0.66 28.63 -31.14
C ARG A 1008 -0.83 28.43 -31.40
N VAL A 1009 -1.64 28.15 -30.37
CA VAL A 1009 -3.12 28.12 -30.51
C VAL A 1009 -3.63 29.47 -30.99
N TRP A 1010 -3.16 30.56 -30.41
CA TRP A 1010 -3.61 31.89 -30.83
C TRP A 1010 -3.27 32.17 -32.31
N PHE A 1011 -2.11 31.73 -32.80
CA PHE A 1011 -1.79 31.84 -34.23
C PHE A 1011 -2.75 31.05 -35.11
N THR A 1012 -3.18 29.85 -34.70
CA THR A 1012 -4.15 29.05 -35.48
C THR A 1012 -5.52 29.73 -35.53
N GLU A 1013 -5.95 30.33 -34.42
CA GLU A 1013 -7.19 31.11 -34.33
C GLU A 1013 -7.15 32.38 -35.19
N GLN A 1014 -6.09 33.18 -35.07
CA GLN A 1014 -5.92 34.43 -35.85
C GLN A 1014 -5.76 34.18 -37.35
N ALA A 1015 -5.14 33.07 -37.73
CA ALA A 1015 -5.04 32.66 -39.13
C ALA A 1015 -6.37 32.12 -39.70
N GLY A 1016 -7.39 31.87 -38.86
CA GLY A 1016 -8.63 31.23 -39.27
C GLY A 1016 -8.43 29.79 -39.77
N ALA A 1017 -7.44 29.09 -39.22
CA ALA A 1017 -6.96 27.79 -39.67
C ALA A 1017 -7.43 26.62 -38.77
N SER A 1018 -8.33 26.90 -37.84
CA SER A 1018 -8.92 25.91 -36.93
C SER A 1018 -10.34 25.56 -37.40
N HIS A 1019 -10.62 24.27 -37.55
CA HIS A 1019 -11.95 23.74 -37.88
C HIS A 1019 -12.31 22.59 -36.95
N MET A 1020 -13.58 22.44 -36.60
CA MET A 1020 -14.03 21.30 -35.80
C MET A 1020 -14.08 20.04 -36.67
N GLY A 1021 -13.39 18.99 -36.25
CA GLY A 1021 -13.38 17.69 -36.91
C GLY A 1021 -14.77 17.02 -36.92
N PRO A 1022 -15.11 16.25 -37.97
CA PRO A 1022 -16.47 15.74 -38.19
C PRO A 1022 -16.89 14.55 -37.31
N VAL A 1023 -15.97 13.92 -36.57
CA VAL A 1023 -16.23 12.65 -35.85
C VAL A 1023 -16.27 12.83 -34.33
N ASP A 1024 -15.34 13.58 -33.74
CA ASP A 1024 -15.18 13.68 -32.27
C ASP A 1024 -15.22 15.10 -31.69
N GLY A 1025 -15.40 16.13 -32.54
CA GLY A 1025 -15.39 17.52 -32.11
C GLY A 1025 -14.01 18.01 -31.63
N THR A 1026 -12.93 17.32 -32.01
CA THR A 1026 -11.55 17.76 -31.83
C THR A 1026 -11.18 18.81 -32.89
N PRO A 1027 -10.44 19.87 -32.53
CA PRO A 1027 -9.99 20.87 -33.50
C PRO A 1027 -8.97 20.27 -34.48
N GLU A 1028 -9.24 20.33 -35.78
CA GLU A 1028 -8.26 20.08 -36.84
C GLU A 1028 -7.61 21.40 -37.25
N VAL A 1029 -6.27 21.39 -37.39
CA VAL A 1029 -5.48 22.59 -37.71
C VAL A 1029 -4.91 22.49 -39.13
N ASP A 1030 -5.22 23.49 -39.97
CA ASP A 1030 -4.60 23.67 -41.29
C ASP A 1030 -3.26 24.42 -41.14
N TYR A 1031 -2.19 23.67 -40.82
CA TYR A 1031 -0.84 24.21 -40.67
C TYR A 1031 -0.36 25.03 -41.90
N PRO A 1032 -0.55 24.60 -43.16
CA PRO A 1032 -0.22 25.42 -44.34
C PRO A 1032 -0.87 26.81 -44.39
N GLN A 1033 -2.06 26.98 -43.83
CA GLN A 1033 -2.70 28.30 -43.71
C GLN A 1033 -2.03 29.16 -42.64
N VAL A 1034 -1.66 28.57 -41.51
CA VAL A 1034 -0.93 29.26 -40.42
C VAL A 1034 0.43 29.73 -40.89
N ASP A 1035 1.16 28.87 -41.63
CA ASP A 1035 2.49 29.19 -42.17
C ASP A 1035 2.44 30.45 -43.05
N ARG A 1036 1.46 30.53 -43.97
CA ARG A 1036 1.28 31.70 -44.84
C ARG A 1036 0.99 32.97 -44.05
N TRP A 1037 0.15 32.88 -43.02
CA TRP A 1037 -0.20 34.03 -42.18
C TRP A 1037 1.02 34.55 -41.38
N LEU A 1038 1.83 33.65 -40.82
CA LEU A 1038 3.05 34.02 -40.11
C LEU A 1038 4.08 34.67 -41.04
N GLU A 1039 4.24 34.16 -42.26
CA GLU A 1039 5.11 34.76 -43.29
C GLU A 1039 4.65 36.17 -43.67
N GLU A 1040 3.35 36.41 -43.83
CA GLU A 1040 2.78 37.74 -44.09
C GLU A 1040 3.06 38.74 -42.95
N LYS A 1041 3.09 38.27 -41.71
CA LYS A 1041 3.44 39.05 -40.52
C LYS A 1041 4.96 39.23 -40.32
N GLY A 1042 5.79 38.63 -41.18
CA GLY A 1042 7.25 38.76 -41.16
C GLY A 1042 7.98 37.81 -40.21
N TYR A 1043 7.32 36.73 -39.76
CA TYR A 1043 7.92 35.70 -38.92
C TYR A 1043 8.21 34.45 -39.74
N ASN A 1044 9.22 33.67 -39.32
CA ASN A 1044 9.55 32.39 -39.95
C ASN A 1044 8.74 31.27 -39.26
N PRO A 1045 7.78 30.62 -39.93
CA PRO A 1045 6.95 29.58 -39.31
C PRO A 1045 7.78 28.43 -38.75
N ARG A 1046 8.89 28.09 -39.42
CA ARG A 1046 9.80 27.03 -38.96
C ARG A 1046 10.42 27.35 -37.62
N GLU A 1047 10.73 28.62 -37.35
CA GLU A 1047 11.33 29.03 -36.08
C GLU A 1047 10.31 29.06 -34.94
N ILE A 1048 9.06 29.43 -35.25
CA ILE A 1048 7.95 29.51 -34.28
C ILE A 1048 7.45 28.12 -33.84
N PHE A 1049 7.37 27.18 -34.79
CA PHE A 1049 6.94 25.81 -34.54
C PHE A 1049 8.11 24.85 -34.26
N ASP A 1050 9.38 25.29 -34.37
CA ASP A 1050 10.53 24.51 -33.91
C ASP A 1050 10.52 24.42 -32.38
N GLU A 1051 10.43 23.19 -31.88
CA GLU A 1051 10.34 22.92 -30.45
C GLU A 1051 11.67 23.08 -29.71
N SER A 1052 12.79 23.13 -30.43
CA SER A 1052 14.10 23.42 -29.83
C SER A 1052 14.29 24.89 -29.49
N ASN A 1053 13.48 25.79 -30.08
CA ASN A 1053 13.56 27.23 -29.86
C ASN A 1053 12.53 27.72 -28.84
N ILE A 1054 12.72 27.33 -27.57
CA ILE A 1054 11.83 27.70 -26.47
C ILE A 1054 11.83 29.22 -26.27
N GLY A 1055 10.65 29.82 -26.31
CA GLY A 1055 10.40 31.24 -26.11
C GLY A 1055 10.14 32.04 -27.39
N ALA A 1056 10.37 31.45 -28.57
CA ALA A 1056 10.20 32.17 -29.84
C ALA A 1056 8.72 32.46 -30.14
N ALA A 1057 7.83 31.50 -29.88
CA ALA A 1057 6.40 31.65 -30.13
C ALA A 1057 5.77 32.68 -29.18
N ARG A 1058 6.09 32.66 -27.89
CA ARG A 1058 5.61 33.65 -26.91
C ARG A 1058 6.13 35.05 -27.21
N GLU A 1059 7.38 35.19 -27.65
CA GLU A 1059 7.91 36.51 -28.02
C GLU A 1059 7.16 37.09 -29.21
N ALA A 1060 6.97 36.29 -30.26
CA ALA A 1060 6.21 36.69 -31.44
C ALA A 1060 4.77 37.07 -31.06
N CYS A 1061 4.10 36.25 -30.26
CA CYS A 1061 2.73 36.49 -29.80
C CYS A 1061 2.61 37.77 -28.98
N LEU A 1062 3.46 37.95 -27.94
CA LEU A 1062 3.44 39.16 -27.12
C LEU A 1062 3.70 40.41 -27.94
N ARG A 1063 4.66 40.35 -28.88
CA ARG A 1063 4.99 41.48 -29.76
C ARG A 1063 3.83 41.83 -30.67
N MET A 1064 3.22 40.84 -31.32
CA MET A 1064 2.05 41.04 -32.18
C MET A 1064 0.87 41.60 -31.37
N TRP A 1065 0.55 40.98 -30.24
CA TRP A 1065 -0.57 41.39 -29.40
C TRP A 1065 -0.40 42.81 -28.83
N LEU A 1066 0.80 43.15 -28.32
CA LEU A 1066 1.07 44.50 -27.82
C LEU A 1066 0.94 45.56 -28.93
N THR A 1067 1.37 45.23 -30.15
CA THR A 1067 1.36 46.17 -31.27
C THR A 1067 -0.02 46.31 -31.90
N ASP A 1068 -0.65 45.18 -32.23
CA ASP A 1068 -1.88 45.10 -33.03
C ASP A 1068 -3.12 45.31 -32.14
N GLU A 1069 -3.18 44.72 -30.94
CA GLU A 1069 -4.34 44.77 -30.04
C GLU A 1069 -4.19 45.87 -28.97
N ALA A 1070 -3.03 45.97 -28.33
CA ALA A 1070 -2.84 46.92 -27.22
C ALA A 1070 -2.38 48.32 -27.67
N GLY A 1071 -1.91 48.50 -28.91
CA GLY A 1071 -1.42 49.77 -29.45
C GLY A 1071 -0.16 50.32 -28.76
N VAL A 1072 0.70 49.45 -28.24
CA VAL A 1072 1.98 49.78 -27.60
C VAL A 1072 3.12 49.58 -28.61
N ASP A 1073 4.01 50.57 -28.76
CA ASP A 1073 5.19 50.42 -29.63
C ASP A 1073 6.23 49.51 -28.97
N THR A 1074 6.46 48.34 -29.58
CA THR A 1074 7.36 47.29 -29.06
C THR A 1074 8.79 47.38 -29.59
N LYS A 1075 9.11 48.39 -30.43
CA LYS A 1075 10.44 48.51 -31.04
C LYS A 1075 11.54 48.69 -29.99
N GLY A 1076 12.49 47.76 -29.98
CA GLY A 1076 13.64 47.79 -29.07
C GLY A 1076 13.36 47.29 -27.65
N MET A 1077 12.14 46.80 -27.36
CA MET A 1077 11.82 46.17 -26.08
C MET A 1077 12.39 44.74 -26.02
N THR A 1078 12.92 44.38 -24.85
CA THR A 1078 13.25 42.99 -24.52
C THR A 1078 11.99 42.19 -24.22
N LEU A 1079 12.10 40.86 -24.15
CA LEU A 1079 10.97 40.00 -23.78
C LEU A 1079 10.42 40.32 -22.37
N GLU A 1080 11.29 40.65 -21.43
CA GLU A 1080 10.92 41.01 -20.06
C GLU A 1080 10.17 42.35 -20.03
N ASP A 1081 10.67 43.35 -20.77
CA ASP A 1081 9.98 44.64 -20.93
C ASP A 1081 8.58 44.45 -21.56
N MET A 1082 8.46 43.58 -22.55
CA MET A 1082 7.16 43.26 -23.18
C MET A 1082 6.22 42.56 -22.20
N HIS A 1083 6.72 41.66 -21.36
CA HIS A 1083 5.91 40.99 -20.35
C HIS A 1083 5.40 41.98 -19.28
N GLU A 1084 6.25 42.89 -18.79
CA GLU A 1084 5.83 43.96 -17.87
C GLU A 1084 4.82 44.90 -18.52
N ALA A 1085 5.04 45.29 -19.78
CA ALA A 1085 4.09 46.10 -20.54
C ALA A 1085 2.72 45.38 -20.69
N ALA A 1086 2.72 44.07 -20.97
CA ALA A 1086 1.50 43.28 -21.06
C ALA A 1086 0.75 43.20 -19.72
N LEU A 1087 1.45 43.08 -18.59
CA LEU A 1087 0.85 43.17 -17.25
C LEU A 1087 0.24 44.55 -16.98
N GLY A 1088 0.93 45.62 -17.37
CA GLY A 1088 0.42 46.99 -17.29
C GLY A 1088 -0.86 47.18 -18.09
N VAL A 1089 -0.84 46.78 -19.36
CA VAL A 1089 -2.02 46.80 -20.26
C VAL A 1089 -3.15 45.97 -19.67
N HIS A 1090 -2.87 44.79 -19.11
CA HIS A 1090 -3.90 43.95 -18.51
C HIS A 1090 -4.59 44.63 -17.33
N ARG A 1091 -3.85 45.33 -16.47
CA ARG A 1091 -4.42 46.07 -15.34
C ARG A 1091 -5.22 47.30 -15.77
N GLU A 1092 -4.75 48.02 -16.80
CA GLU A 1092 -5.35 49.29 -17.24
C GLU A 1092 -6.51 49.11 -18.22
N LYS A 1093 -6.31 48.30 -19.27
CA LYS A 1093 -7.25 48.10 -20.38
C LYS A 1093 -8.12 46.86 -20.23
N ARG A 1094 -7.83 45.98 -19.24
CA ARG A 1094 -8.57 44.74 -18.96
C ARG A 1094 -8.58 43.70 -20.09
N ILE A 1095 -7.62 43.77 -21.00
CA ILE A 1095 -7.35 42.74 -22.02
C ILE A 1095 -6.13 41.90 -21.59
N ALA A 1096 -6.05 40.63 -21.94
CA ALA A 1096 -4.89 39.78 -21.60
C ALA A 1096 -4.23 39.25 -22.87
N PRO A 1097 -2.89 39.10 -22.90
CA PRO A 1097 -2.25 38.34 -23.95
C PRO A 1097 -2.68 36.87 -23.87
N PRO A 1098 -2.77 36.16 -25.01
CA PRO A 1098 -3.10 34.74 -25.04
C PRO A 1098 -2.19 33.86 -24.17
N THR A 1099 -0.93 34.28 -23.99
CA THR A 1099 0.06 33.60 -23.15
C THR A 1099 -0.33 33.52 -21.68
N PHE A 1100 -1.29 34.32 -21.19
CA PHE A 1100 -1.76 34.26 -19.80
C PHE A 1100 -2.83 33.19 -19.55
N GLY A 1101 -3.37 32.55 -20.59
CA GLY A 1101 -4.43 31.54 -20.44
C GLY A 1101 -5.75 32.10 -19.89
N LYS A 1102 -6.02 33.40 -20.13
CA LYS A 1102 -7.24 34.08 -19.68
C LYS A 1102 -8.11 34.48 -20.86
N PHE A 1103 -9.40 34.21 -20.73
CA PHE A 1103 -10.39 34.39 -21.79
C PHE A 1103 -11.51 35.30 -21.35
N GLU A 1104 -12.13 35.95 -22.33
CA GLU A 1104 -13.38 36.68 -22.11
C GLU A 1104 -14.51 35.66 -22.03
N LEU A 1105 -15.31 35.78 -20.97
CA LEU A 1105 -16.50 34.96 -20.77
C LEU A 1105 -17.73 35.87 -20.71
N SER A 1106 -18.84 35.37 -21.23
CA SER A 1106 -20.15 36.00 -21.15
C SER A 1106 -21.06 35.20 -20.21
N ASP A 1107 -21.88 35.89 -19.42
CA ASP A 1107 -22.90 35.24 -18.57
C ASP A 1107 -23.99 34.65 -19.48
N GLY A 1108 -24.22 33.34 -19.39
CA GLY A 1108 -25.26 32.64 -20.17
C GLY A 1108 -26.66 33.23 -19.99
N ARG A 1109 -26.94 33.81 -18.82
CA ARG A 1109 -28.28 34.30 -18.45
C ARG A 1109 -28.59 35.68 -19.00
N THR A 1110 -27.57 36.55 -19.08
CA THR A 1110 -27.75 37.95 -19.49
C THR A 1110 -27.15 38.23 -20.87
N GLY A 1111 -26.16 37.45 -21.29
CA GLY A 1111 -25.33 37.69 -22.46
C GLY A 1111 -24.29 38.80 -22.27
N GLU A 1112 -24.16 39.35 -21.05
CA GLU A 1112 -23.16 40.38 -20.75
C GLU A 1112 -21.80 39.75 -20.42
N ASN A 1113 -20.72 40.42 -20.81
CA ASN A 1113 -19.36 39.96 -20.51
C ASN A 1113 -19.00 40.23 -19.05
N PHE A 1114 -18.23 39.33 -18.44
CA PHE A 1114 -17.71 39.56 -17.09
C PHE A 1114 -16.69 40.72 -17.08
N ASP A 1115 -16.65 41.45 -15.96
CA ASP A 1115 -15.76 42.62 -15.78
C ASP A 1115 -14.26 42.30 -15.92
N GLN A 1116 -13.87 41.04 -15.69
CA GLN A 1116 -12.49 40.55 -15.73
C GLN A 1116 -12.41 39.24 -16.51
N LEU A 1117 -11.29 39.07 -17.22
CA LEU A 1117 -10.97 37.83 -17.93
C LEU A 1117 -10.71 36.69 -16.94
N VAL A 1118 -11.16 35.50 -17.29
CA VAL A 1118 -11.18 34.31 -16.44
C VAL A 1118 -10.19 33.28 -16.98
N THR A 1119 -9.49 32.59 -16.10
CA THR A 1119 -8.67 31.44 -16.52
C THR A 1119 -9.59 30.29 -16.91
N VAL A 1120 -9.49 29.88 -18.18
CA VAL A 1120 -10.27 28.79 -18.76
C VAL A 1120 -9.33 27.81 -19.43
N GLY A 1121 -9.63 26.51 -19.34
CA GLY A 1121 -8.89 25.50 -20.08
C GLY A 1121 -9.35 24.09 -19.76
N ASN A 1122 -8.61 23.12 -20.28
CA ASN A 1122 -8.98 21.71 -20.19
C ASN A 1122 -8.21 21.04 -19.05
N ILE A 1123 -8.91 20.38 -18.12
CA ILE A 1123 -8.30 19.71 -16.96
C ILE A 1123 -8.90 18.31 -16.78
N TYR A 1124 -8.12 17.38 -16.23
CA TYR A 1124 -8.57 16.02 -15.95
C TYR A 1124 -9.25 15.92 -14.58
N ILE A 1125 -10.54 15.55 -14.57
CA ILE A 1125 -11.33 15.43 -13.33
C ILE A 1125 -11.82 14.00 -13.12
N LEU A 1126 -11.85 13.59 -11.86
CA LEU A 1126 -12.25 12.26 -11.38
C LEU A 1126 -13.60 12.34 -10.64
N LYS A 1127 -14.43 11.31 -10.79
CA LYS A 1127 -15.57 11.05 -9.89
C LYS A 1127 -15.14 10.06 -8.82
N LEU A 1128 -15.37 10.37 -7.55
CA LEU A 1128 -14.96 9.50 -6.45
C LEU A 1128 -16.08 8.54 -6.02
N ILE A 1129 -15.73 7.43 -5.38
CA ILE A 1129 -16.67 6.43 -4.81
C ILE A 1129 -17.56 6.97 -3.68
N HIS A 1130 -17.33 8.21 -3.27
CA HIS A 1130 -18.06 8.91 -2.22
C HIS A 1130 -19.37 9.50 -2.74
N LEU A 1131 -20.31 8.64 -3.12
CA LEU A 1131 -21.60 9.01 -3.72
C LEU A 1131 -22.63 9.37 -2.65
N VAL A 1132 -23.54 10.29 -2.99
CA VAL A 1132 -24.57 10.77 -2.05
C VAL A 1132 -25.59 9.68 -1.70
N GLU A 1133 -25.98 8.85 -2.67
CA GLU A 1133 -26.95 7.76 -2.51
C GLU A 1133 -26.48 6.74 -1.44
N ASP A 1134 -25.16 6.56 -1.30
CA ASP A 1134 -24.59 5.64 -0.32
C ASP A 1134 -24.57 6.25 1.10
N LYS A 1135 -24.51 7.57 1.21
CA LYS A 1135 -24.35 8.29 2.49
C LYS A 1135 -25.65 8.74 3.13
N ILE A 1136 -26.69 9.03 2.35
CA ILE A 1136 -27.98 9.42 2.91
C ILE A 1136 -28.56 8.22 3.66
N HIS A 1137 -28.84 8.45 4.94
CA HIS A 1137 -29.48 7.49 5.81
C HIS A 1137 -30.42 8.21 6.76
N ALA A 1138 -31.66 7.75 6.82
CA ALA A 1138 -32.69 8.27 7.71
C ALA A 1138 -33.36 7.12 8.45
N ARG A 1139 -33.65 7.33 9.72
CA ARG A 1139 -34.33 6.35 10.58
C ARG A 1139 -35.41 7.05 11.38
N SER A 1140 -36.63 6.52 11.28
CA SER A 1140 -37.71 6.84 12.21
C SER A 1140 -37.69 5.87 13.38
N THR A 1141 -37.93 4.59 13.11
CA THR A 1141 -37.82 3.47 14.07
C THR A 1141 -37.02 2.33 13.41
N GLY A 1142 -36.52 1.38 14.19
CA GLY A 1142 -35.74 0.28 13.66
C GLY A 1142 -35.37 -0.75 14.73
N PRO A 1143 -34.44 -1.65 14.43
CA PRO A 1143 -34.00 -2.66 15.40
C PRO A 1143 -33.19 -2.03 16.55
N TYR A 1144 -33.15 -2.77 17.66
CA TYR A 1144 -32.50 -2.39 18.91
C TYR A 1144 -31.57 -3.50 19.39
N SER A 1145 -30.56 -3.12 20.16
CA SER A 1145 -29.66 -4.03 20.87
C SER A 1145 -30.42 -4.88 21.87
N MET A 1146 -30.10 -6.17 21.92
CA MET A 1146 -30.72 -7.09 22.86
C MET A 1146 -30.44 -6.73 24.33
N ILE A 1147 -29.22 -6.25 24.61
CA ILE A 1147 -28.76 -5.98 25.98
C ILE A 1147 -29.11 -4.56 26.39
N THR A 1148 -28.60 -3.57 25.66
CA THR A 1148 -28.73 -2.15 26.04
C THR A 1148 -30.06 -1.54 25.63
N GLN A 1149 -30.87 -2.22 24.80
CA GLN A 1149 -32.11 -1.69 24.21
C GLN A 1149 -31.94 -0.41 23.39
N GLN A 1150 -30.71 0.03 23.13
CA GLN A 1150 -30.39 1.16 22.29
C GLN A 1150 -30.54 0.81 20.80
N PRO A 1151 -30.83 1.79 19.93
CA PRO A 1151 -30.75 1.62 18.49
C PRO A 1151 -29.45 0.93 18.05
N LEU A 1152 -29.55 -0.02 17.13
CA LEU A 1152 -28.35 -0.57 16.50
C LEU A 1152 -27.61 0.53 15.71
N GLY A 1153 -26.32 0.34 15.45
CA GLY A 1153 -25.51 1.26 14.65
C GLY A 1153 -25.42 0.82 13.19
N GLY A 1154 -25.31 1.79 12.28
CA GLY A 1154 -24.97 1.54 10.86
C GLY A 1154 -26.16 1.37 9.91
N LYS A 1155 -25.98 1.83 8.66
CA LYS A 1155 -27.01 1.87 7.61
C LYS A 1155 -27.58 0.49 7.27
N ALA A 1156 -26.70 -0.52 7.13
CA ALA A 1156 -27.09 -1.89 6.78
C ALA A 1156 -28.04 -2.55 7.79
N GLN A 1157 -28.03 -2.08 9.05
CA GLN A 1157 -28.91 -2.57 10.11
C GLN A 1157 -30.11 -1.65 10.35
N PHE A 1158 -30.36 -0.65 9.49
CA PHE A 1158 -31.31 0.43 9.76
C PHE A 1158 -31.06 1.09 11.12
N GLY A 1159 -29.78 1.32 11.43
CA GLY A 1159 -29.31 1.81 12.72
C GLY A 1159 -29.51 3.32 12.93
N GLY A 1160 -29.47 3.75 14.20
CA GLY A 1160 -29.54 5.16 14.58
C GLY A 1160 -28.19 5.88 14.45
N GLN A 1161 -28.22 7.21 14.46
CA GLN A 1161 -27.01 8.03 14.61
C GLN A 1161 -26.55 8.03 16.07
N ARG A 1162 -25.23 7.99 16.27
CA ARG A 1162 -24.66 8.08 17.61
C ARG A 1162 -24.71 9.53 18.07
N PHE A 1163 -25.39 9.77 19.19
CA PHE A 1163 -25.31 11.03 19.91
C PHE A 1163 -24.22 10.89 20.99
N GLY A 1164 -23.05 11.49 20.74
CA GLY A 1164 -21.88 11.34 21.59
C GLY A 1164 -21.86 12.34 22.74
N GLU A 1165 -20.83 12.22 23.57
CA GLU A 1165 -20.61 13.11 24.71
C GLU A 1165 -20.46 14.58 24.29
N MET A 1166 -19.78 14.85 23.16
CA MET A 1166 -19.61 16.22 22.64
C MET A 1166 -20.96 16.83 22.21
N GLU A 1167 -21.85 16.05 21.61
CA GLU A 1167 -23.19 16.53 21.25
C GLU A 1167 -24.08 16.74 22.48
N VAL A 1168 -23.91 15.92 23.53
CA VAL A 1168 -24.55 16.13 24.84
C VAL A 1168 -24.12 17.47 25.43
N TRP A 1169 -22.82 17.75 25.52
CA TRP A 1169 -22.31 19.03 26.01
C TRP A 1169 -22.83 20.22 25.21
N ALA A 1170 -23.01 20.07 23.90
CA ALA A 1170 -23.61 21.10 23.08
C ALA A 1170 -25.05 21.43 23.52
N LEU A 1171 -25.89 20.42 23.74
CA LEU A 1171 -27.26 20.64 24.24
C LEU A 1171 -27.29 21.17 25.67
N GLU A 1172 -26.37 20.73 26.53
CA GLU A 1172 -26.21 21.28 27.89
C GLU A 1172 -25.84 22.77 27.84
N ALA A 1173 -24.92 23.16 26.96
CA ALA A 1173 -24.53 24.56 26.79
C ALA A 1173 -25.69 25.44 26.30
N TYR A 1174 -26.59 24.90 25.46
CA TYR A 1174 -27.83 25.56 25.06
C TYR A 1174 -28.92 25.52 26.15
N SER A 1175 -28.69 24.85 27.28
CA SER A 1175 -29.70 24.58 28.30
C SER A 1175 -30.95 23.87 27.73
N ALA A 1176 -30.77 23.05 26.69
CA ALA A 1176 -31.83 22.35 25.99
C ALA A 1176 -32.23 21.04 26.72
N ALA A 1177 -32.61 21.17 27.99
CA ALA A 1177 -32.81 20.05 28.91
C ALA A 1177 -33.84 19.01 28.40
N TYR A 1178 -34.98 19.46 27.86
CA TYR A 1178 -36.00 18.55 27.33
C TYR A 1178 -35.54 17.80 26.09
N ASN A 1179 -34.81 18.46 25.18
CA ASN A 1179 -34.28 17.82 23.97
C ASN A 1179 -33.22 16.77 24.35
N LEU A 1180 -32.33 17.11 25.29
CA LEU A 1180 -31.34 16.18 25.79
C LEU A 1180 -32.01 14.98 26.47
N GLN A 1181 -33.00 15.23 27.33
CA GLN A 1181 -33.75 14.17 28.00
C GLN A 1181 -34.42 13.24 26.98
N GLU A 1182 -35.05 13.79 25.93
CA GLU A 1182 -35.69 13.01 24.87
C GLU A 1182 -34.69 12.10 24.13
N VAL A 1183 -33.51 12.64 23.77
CA VAL A 1183 -32.45 11.90 23.08
C VAL A 1183 -31.88 10.77 23.94
N LEU A 1184 -31.70 11.01 25.24
CA LEU A 1184 -31.18 10.02 26.18
C LEU A 1184 -32.22 8.96 26.60
N THR A 1185 -33.51 9.17 26.36
CA THR A 1185 -34.60 8.29 26.81
C THR A 1185 -35.43 7.75 25.66
N VAL A 1186 -36.52 8.42 25.28
CA VAL A 1186 -37.57 7.93 24.37
C VAL A 1186 -37.09 7.75 22.93
N LYS A 1187 -36.03 8.44 22.51
CA LYS A 1187 -35.37 8.22 21.20
C LYS A 1187 -34.31 7.10 21.23
N SER A 1188 -33.97 6.60 22.41
CA SER A 1188 -32.92 5.60 22.64
C SER A 1188 -33.49 4.33 23.30
N ASP A 1189 -33.35 4.20 24.62
CA ASP A 1189 -33.49 2.95 25.38
C ASP A 1189 -34.58 2.98 26.46
N ASP A 1190 -35.40 4.04 26.54
CA ASP A 1190 -36.66 3.97 27.30
C ASP A 1190 -37.69 3.14 26.53
N VAL A 1191 -37.73 1.85 26.83
CA VAL A 1191 -38.55 0.85 26.11
C VAL A 1191 -40.04 1.16 26.20
N ALA A 1192 -40.53 1.59 27.36
CA ALA A 1192 -41.94 1.90 27.55
C ALA A 1192 -42.29 3.28 26.99
N GLY A 1193 -41.43 4.27 27.23
CA GLY A 1193 -41.63 5.64 26.78
C GLY A 1193 -41.57 5.77 25.26
N ARG A 1194 -40.68 5.05 24.56
CA ARG A 1194 -40.60 5.10 23.09
C ARG A 1194 -41.86 4.61 22.40
N VAL A 1195 -42.48 3.54 22.91
CA VAL A 1195 -43.73 2.98 22.36
C VAL A 1195 -44.88 3.96 22.55
N LYS A 1196 -45.02 4.51 23.77
CA LYS A 1196 -46.04 5.53 24.08
C LYS A 1196 -45.83 6.80 23.26
N THR A 1197 -44.59 7.21 23.06
CA THR A 1197 -44.24 8.37 22.24
C THR A 1197 -44.64 8.15 20.78
N TYR A 1198 -44.34 6.98 20.22
CA TYR A 1198 -44.76 6.64 18.87
C TYR A 1198 -46.29 6.63 18.72
N GLU A 1199 -46.99 6.02 19.67
CA GLU A 1199 -48.45 6.01 19.70
C GLU A 1199 -49.05 7.42 19.80
N ALA A 1200 -48.50 8.27 20.66
CA ALA A 1200 -48.91 9.66 20.81
C ALA A 1200 -48.72 10.45 19.51
N ILE A 1201 -47.57 10.29 18.83
CA ILE A 1201 -47.30 10.92 17.53
C ILE A 1201 -48.33 10.49 16.48
N VAL A 1202 -48.63 9.19 16.39
CA VAL A 1202 -49.62 8.65 15.43
C VAL A 1202 -51.02 9.17 15.71
N LYS A 1203 -51.39 9.32 16.98
CA LYS A 1203 -52.70 9.85 17.41
C LYS A 1203 -52.79 11.37 17.39
N GLY A 1204 -51.67 12.09 17.25
CA GLY A 1204 -51.60 13.54 17.41
C GLY A 1204 -51.79 14.01 18.87
N GLU A 1205 -51.48 13.15 19.84
CA GLU A 1205 -51.54 13.43 21.28
C GLU A 1205 -50.20 13.98 21.79
N PRO A 1206 -50.17 14.77 22.89
CA PRO A 1206 -48.93 15.23 23.48
C PRO A 1206 -48.10 14.07 24.03
N ILE A 1207 -46.77 14.14 23.85
CA ILE A 1207 -45.83 13.14 24.35
C ILE A 1207 -45.81 13.17 25.88
N GLY A 1208 -45.89 11.99 26.50
CA GLY A 1208 -45.83 11.84 27.96
C GLY A 1208 -44.42 12.06 28.54
N GLN A 1209 -44.31 12.07 29.87
CA GLN A 1209 -43.00 12.15 30.53
C GLN A 1209 -42.16 10.89 30.27
N PRO A 1210 -40.86 11.03 29.93
CA PRO A 1210 -39.95 9.91 29.80
C PRO A 1210 -39.77 9.11 31.09
N GLY A 1211 -39.55 7.81 30.95
CA GLY A 1211 -39.18 6.89 32.02
C GLY A 1211 -37.68 6.81 32.24
N VAL A 1212 -37.26 5.75 32.95
CA VAL A 1212 -35.85 5.46 33.22
C VAL A 1212 -35.23 4.74 32.01
N PRO A 1213 -34.05 5.19 31.52
CA PRO A 1213 -33.29 4.48 30.49
C PRO A 1213 -32.99 3.03 30.87
N GLU A 1214 -33.13 2.09 29.93
CA GLU A 1214 -32.81 0.69 30.23
C GLU A 1214 -31.31 0.48 30.48
N SER A 1215 -30.44 1.27 29.87
CA SER A 1215 -29.00 1.25 30.15
C SER A 1215 -28.66 1.52 31.62
N PHE A 1216 -29.45 2.34 32.32
CA PHE A 1216 -29.29 2.56 33.76
C PHE A 1216 -29.64 1.31 34.57
N ASN A 1217 -30.70 0.60 34.19
CA ASN A 1217 -31.07 -0.68 34.81
C ASN A 1217 -29.99 -1.75 34.58
N VAL A 1218 -29.43 -1.81 33.38
CA VAL A 1218 -28.30 -2.71 33.05
C VAL A 1218 -27.10 -2.40 33.94
N LEU A 1219 -26.70 -1.12 34.06
CA LEU A 1219 -25.62 -0.70 34.95
C LEU A 1219 -25.86 -1.12 36.40
N LEU A 1220 -27.08 -0.92 36.91
CA LEU A 1220 -27.46 -1.31 38.26
C LEU A 1220 -27.25 -2.82 38.47
N LYS A 1221 -27.65 -3.65 37.49
CA LYS A 1221 -27.48 -5.10 37.53
C LYS A 1221 -26.02 -5.54 37.41
N GLU A 1222 -25.22 -4.85 36.60
CA GLU A 1222 -23.78 -5.10 36.50
C GLU A 1222 -23.08 -4.80 37.83
N LEU A 1223 -23.38 -3.68 38.50
CA LEU A 1223 -22.83 -3.36 39.82
C LEU A 1223 -23.27 -4.38 40.88
N GLN A 1224 -24.54 -4.79 40.88
CA GLN A 1224 -25.05 -5.85 41.76
C GLN A 1224 -24.34 -7.19 41.53
N SER A 1225 -24.00 -7.52 40.27
CA SER A 1225 -23.26 -8.75 39.93
C SER A 1225 -21.83 -8.77 40.48
N LEU A 1226 -21.24 -7.61 40.75
CA LEU A 1226 -19.92 -7.45 41.39
C LEU A 1226 -20.00 -7.52 42.92
N GLY A 1227 -21.19 -7.73 43.50
CA GLY A 1227 -21.43 -7.72 44.95
C GLY A 1227 -21.71 -6.35 45.55
N LEU A 1228 -21.94 -5.32 44.73
CA LEU A 1228 -22.31 -3.97 45.20
C LEU A 1228 -23.83 -3.85 45.35
N ALA A 1229 -24.32 -3.63 46.58
CA ALA A 1229 -25.74 -3.38 46.82
C ALA A 1229 -26.09 -1.93 46.47
N VAL A 1230 -26.62 -1.71 45.26
CA VAL A 1230 -27.07 -0.39 44.78
C VAL A 1230 -28.61 -0.37 44.71
N GLU A 1231 -29.22 0.63 45.35
CA GLU A 1231 -30.67 0.85 45.41
C GLU A 1231 -31.02 2.32 45.15
N LEU A 1232 -32.12 2.56 44.43
CA LEU A 1232 -32.68 3.90 44.24
C LEU A 1232 -33.53 4.27 45.46
N LEU A 1233 -33.13 5.33 46.17
CA LEU A 1233 -33.85 5.81 47.35
C LEU A 1233 -34.72 7.02 47.00
N ASN A 1234 -35.98 6.98 47.41
CA ASN A 1234 -36.82 8.16 47.44
C ASN A 1234 -36.37 9.09 48.59
N GLU A 1235 -36.56 10.42 48.44
CA GLU A 1235 -36.17 11.40 49.47
C GLU A 1235 -36.80 11.11 50.85
N GLU A 1236 -38.01 10.55 50.87
CA GLU A 1236 -38.73 10.16 52.09
C GLU A 1236 -38.22 8.86 52.74
N GLN A 1237 -37.44 8.05 52.02
CA GLN A 1237 -36.92 6.74 52.44
C GLN A 1237 -35.41 6.74 52.67
N ARG A 1238 -34.76 7.91 52.72
CA ARG A 1238 -33.34 8.00 53.11
C ARG A 1238 -33.18 7.43 54.53
N PRO A 1239 -32.44 6.32 54.73
CA PRO A 1239 -31.96 6.00 56.07
C PRO A 1239 -31.10 7.18 56.54
N PRO A 1240 -31.15 7.58 57.82
CA PRO A 1240 -30.27 8.63 58.30
C PRO A 1240 -28.83 8.19 58.00
N LEU A 1241 -28.11 8.99 57.19
CA LEU A 1241 -26.66 8.89 57.08
C LEU A 1241 -26.15 8.84 58.51
N THR A 1242 -25.57 7.71 58.91
CA THR A 1242 -25.03 7.50 60.24
C THR A 1242 -24.16 8.72 60.58
N GLN A 1243 -24.62 9.49 61.57
CA GLN A 1243 -23.83 10.56 62.14
C GLN A 1243 -22.51 9.95 62.62
N GLY A 1244 -21.42 10.31 61.96
CA GLY A 1244 -20.06 10.03 62.42
C GLY A 1244 -19.24 9.17 61.46
N ILE A 1245 -18.70 9.78 60.41
CA ILE A 1245 -17.33 9.50 59.98
C ILE A 1245 -16.70 10.87 59.72
N THR A 1246 -16.00 11.38 60.74
CA THR A 1246 -15.19 12.61 60.66
C THR A 1246 -13.69 12.29 60.81
N ASP A 1247 -13.32 11.00 60.80
CA ASP A 1247 -11.93 10.56 60.92
C ASP A 1247 -11.65 9.41 59.91
N GLU A 1248 -10.53 9.50 59.19
CA GLU A 1248 -10.10 8.58 58.12
C GLU A 1248 -9.68 7.18 58.61
N SER A 1249 -9.73 6.89 59.92
CA SER A 1249 -9.21 5.64 60.49
C SER A 1249 -10.20 4.48 60.61
N ASP A 1250 -11.51 4.70 60.43
CA ASP A 1250 -12.54 3.67 60.69
C ASP A 1250 -13.01 2.89 59.44
N LEU A 1251 -12.41 3.12 58.26
CA LEU A 1251 -12.78 2.40 57.04
C LEU A 1251 -12.41 0.89 57.05
N PHE A 1252 -11.55 0.46 57.99
CA PHE A 1252 -10.96 -0.88 57.98
C PHE A 1252 -11.62 -1.93 58.88
N GLN A 1253 -12.54 -1.57 59.78
CA GLN A 1253 -13.14 -2.54 60.74
C GLN A 1253 -14.47 -3.17 60.31
N ALA A 1254 -15.10 -2.71 59.23
CA ALA A 1254 -16.38 -3.26 58.76
C ALA A 1254 -16.24 -4.43 57.76
N LEU A 1255 -15.01 -4.79 57.36
CA LEU A 1255 -14.73 -5.85 56.38
C LEU A 1255 -14.36 -7.21 56.99
N GLU A 1256 -14.26 -7.34 58.32
CA GLU A 1256 -13.92 -8.62 58.98
C GLU A 1256 -15.16 -9.42 59.47
N THR A 1257 -16.38 -8.96 59.18
CA THR A 1257 -17.62 -9.65 59.61
C THR A 1257 -18.61 -9.96 58.49
N ILE A 1258 -18.13 -10.09 57.24
CA ILE A 1258 -18.88 -10.73 56.13
C ILE A 1258 -18.00 -11.79 55.47
#